data_AF-A0A401WR63-F1
#
_entry.id   AF-A0A401WR63-F1
#
_cell.length_a   1.000
_cell.length_b   1.000
_cell.length_c   1.000
_cell.angle_alpha   90.00
_cell.angle_beta   90.00
_cell.angle_gamma   90.00
#
_symmetry.space_group_name_H-M   'P 1'
#
loop_
_entity.id
_entity.type
_entity.pdbx_description
1 polymer ?
#
loop_
_entity_poly.entity_id
_entity_poly.type
_entity_poly.pdbx_seq_one_letter_code
_entity_poly.pdbx_strand_id
1 'polypeptide(L)'
;MPAFSFSARHRFCAHWPVWHVVVLVLLPVLVHLPELLGPALWGGATSDPISVLSAGTQTRRNWLEGGILPGLPGWIDGCAGVIVQALGHLAAADWRHGILPWWNPYSGVGMPLAGEYQPGAFFLPFVLLLGLPGGLLFLKITLQILAGFCMYALLRKLGLDARVVLAGAVLWAFNGTFAWASDGPSQPLAFLPLALLGVEVLRGTARGWAGVRNWSILALGLGGMVLSSFPETAFLQGTLVLCWALLRLAQQPAGARAPFAAAIAVGGSTALLLAAPQLVAFATYLPHAWVGDHAAGISITQSITCWAMALFPYINGPIFYGPASRYEAWWSVGGYWGVLLPFLAILGLWGRRERAARILLAAYFVACVGKQANLPGIAQLVDMIPGIALTFFHRFCYPMEEMALLLLAAFGLDDVCRNVAIWSGAEGAKQRTKSWLITAWPALCAGAVLLLGTYAVWRWNAPARADLWGFTQGPLSSRFYAFGSMLAGGVLVALCLAALLLPILARWRVTVLASAVVAEALFLFCVPLLSTRSVLPVDATLINTMKAQIGLNRFVSLGGLAPNYGAYFGLASINHNGVPMPTAWIARLQHDFGANLNPVTFDGITPNTPNGHFFLQDVLGRRPEVLERLGVALAVVPHGMELPGQQEIPAEKRLQLLYSSAANDLYRLPHPAPYFEAPENCEIQPLSRTALRTNCRTPATLIRHELMLPGWHVRINGQEAALGYEENLFQRIALPNGQADIRFSFTPPGMVWGWAGLVFGLALLGLGFGRGRNAENA
;
A
#
# COMPACT_ATOMS: atom_id res chain seq x y z
N MET A 1 -13.37 16.53 34.69
CA MET A 1 -12.45 15.40 34.45
C MET A 1 -12.53 14.41 35.60
N PRO A 2 -13.15 13.23 35.43
CA PRO A 2 -12.88 12.09 36.29
C PRO A 2 -11.92 11.13 35.60
N ALA A 3 -10.88 10.73 36.32
CA ALA A 3 -9.85 9.80 35.87
C ALA A 3 -10.42 8.42 35.55
N PHE A 4 -10.20 7.95 34.32
CA PHE A 4 -10.44 6.56 33.94
C PHE A 4 -9.41 5.66 34.64
N SER A 5 -9.78 5.13 35.81
CA SER A 5 -8.99 4.14 36.55
C SER A 5 -9.06 2.77 35.86
N PHE A 6 -7.94 2.38 35.23
CA PHE A 6 -7.64 1.02 34.81
C PHE A 6 -7.00 0.25 35.98
N SER A 7 -7.78 -0.38 36.86
CA SER A 7 -7.23 -1.27 37.90
C SER A 7 -7.68 -2.72 37.77
N ALA A 8 -6.67 -3.59 37.94
CA ALA A 8 -6.69 -4.96 38.45
C ALA A 8 -7.46 -6.05 37.68
N ARG A 9 -7.01 -6.40 36.46
CA ARG A 9 -6.92 -7.79 35.91
C ARG A 9 -6.54 -7.83 34.42
N HIS A 10 -6.61 -6.69 33.73
CA HIS A 10 -6.14 -6.52 32.35
C HIS A 10 -5.20 -5.32 32.24
N ARG A 11 -3.97 -5.46 32.74
CA ARG A 11 -2.91 -4.46 32.55
C ARG A 11 -2.29 -4.65 31.16
N PHE A 12 -2.96 -4.18 30.11
CA PHE A 12 -2.48 -4.20 28.72
C PHE A 12 -1.17 -3.39 28.55
N CYS A 13 -1.01 -2.32 29.34
CA CYS A 13 0.15 -1.42 29.31
C CYS A 13 0.98 -1.38 30.61
N ALA A 14 0.60 -2.07 31.69
CA ALA A 14 1.42 -1.96 32.90
C ALA A 14 2.64 -2.87 32.81
N HIS A 15 3.81 -2.27 33.06
CA HIS A 15 5.14 -2.87 33.02
C HIS A 15 5.74 -3.06 31.62
N TRP A 16 5.44 -2.16 30.66
CA TRP A 16 6.34 -1.99 29.53
C TRP A 16 7.54 -1.16 30.00
N PRO A 17 8.79 -1.63 29.84
CA PRO A 17 9.94 -0.81 30.14
C PRO A 17 9.85 0.49 29.34
N VAL A 18 9.95 1.65 30.00
CA VAL A 18 9.78 2.96 29.36
C VAL A 18 10.72 3.10 28.16
N TRP A 19 11.95 2.61 28.29
CA TRP A 19 12.93 2.66 27.22
C TRP A 19 12.54 1.81 25.99
N HIS A 20 11.77 0.71 26.14
CA HIS A 20 11.23 -0.03 24.98
C HIS A 20 10.25 0.84 24.19
N VAL A 21 9.36 1.55 24.90
CA VAL A 21 8.39 2.48 24.28
C VAL A 21 9.13 3.59 23.55
N VAL A 22 10.15 4.17 24.20
CA VAL A 22 10.98 5.21 23.61
C VAL A 22 11.67 4.70 22.34
N VAL A 23 12.24 3.48 22.34
CA VAL A 23 12.85 2.90 21.15
C VAL A 23 11.84 2.73 20.02
N LEU A 24 10.65 2.16 20.30
CA LEU A 24 9.65 1.91 19.26
C LEU A 24 9.06 3.19 18.65
N VAL A 25 9.10 4.32 19.37
CA VAL A 25 8.67 5.63 18.86
C VAL A 25 9.82 6.37 18.17
N LEU A 26 10.97 6.48 18.84
CA LEU A 26 12.07 7.31 18.35
C LEU A 26 12.82 6.66 17.21
N LEU A 27 12.95 5.33 17.16
CA LEU A 27 13.75 4.67 16.13
C LEU A 27 13.21 4.92 14.71
N PRO A 28 11.89 4.77 14.41
CA PRO A 28 11.33 5.16 13.12
C PRO A 28 11.57 6.63 12.78
N VAL A 29 11.41 7.53 13.76
CA VAL A 29 11.66 8.97 13.58
C VAL A 29 13.12 9.26 13.27
N LEU A 30 14.05 8.60 13.95
CA LEU A 30 15.49 8.78 13.78
C LEU A 30 15.98 8.24 12.43
N VAL A 31 15.48 7.08 12.00
CA VAL A 31 15.81 6.50 10.68
C VAL A 31 15.38 7.42 9.56
N HIS A 32 14.20 8.03 9.68
CA HIS A 32 13.66 8.98 8.71
C HIS A 32 14.04 10.44 8.98
N LEU A 33 14.88 10.72 9.98
CA LEU A 33 15.28 12.08 10.35
C LEU A 33 15.93 12.85 9.17
N PRO A 34 16.78 12.23 8.33
CA PRO A 34 17.31 12.91 7.15
C PRO A 34 16.22 13.38 6.17
N GLU A 35 15.12 12.64 6.03
CA GLU A 35 14.00 13.03 5.16
C GLU A 35 13.07 14.04 5.84
N LEU A 36 12.92 13.97 7.17
CA LEU A 36 12.12 14.92 7.94
C LEU A 36 12.79 16.31 8.00
N LEU A 37 14.10 16.36 8.18
CA LEU A 37 14.88 17.60 8.23
C LEU A 37 15.38 18.03 6.84
N GLY A 38 15.48 17.09 5.90
CA GLY A 38 16.03 17.28 4.55
C GLY A 38 15.47 18.47 3.77
N PRO A 39 14.16 18.74 3.78
CA PRO A 39 13.59 19.92 3.15
C PRO A 39 14.09 21.26 3.72
N ALA A 40 14.52 21.28 4.99
CA ALA A 40 14.98 22.49 5.69
C ALA A 40 16.52 22.54 5.87
N LEU A 41 17.22 21.40 5.83
CA LEU A 41 18.65 21.25 6.09
C LEU A 41 19.26 20.22 5.13
N TRP A 42 20.56 20.31 4.84
CA TRP A 42 21.29 19.34 3.99
C TRP A 42 20.82 19.24 2.53
N GLY A 43 20.59 20.38 1.87
CA GLY A 43 20.44 20.41 0.41
C GLY A 43 19.15 19.80 -0.14
N GLY A 44 18.12 19.59 0.69
CA GLY A 44 16.78 19.22 0.22
C GLY A 44 16.55 17.72 0.05
N ALA A 45 17.20 16.83 0.80
CA ALA A 45 17.01 15.38 0.61
C ALA A 45 15.54 14.95 0.86
N THR A 46 14.92 14.29 -0.12
CA THR A 46 13.53 13.84 -0.04
C THR A 46 13.34 12.47 -0.68
N SER A 47 12.38 11.71 -0.15
CA SER A 47 11.80 10.51 -0.74
C SER A 47 10.42 10.73 -1.36
N ASP A 48 9.91 11.96 -1.25
CA ASP A 48 8.56 12.32 -1.62
C ASP A 48 8.31 12.03 -3.11
N PRO A 49 7.35 11.14 -3.45
CA PRO A 49 7.05 10.79 -4.83
C PRO A 49 6.68 12.00 -5.70
N ILE A 50 6.14 13.10 -5.16
CA ILE A 50 5.87 14.32 -5.96
C ILE A 50 7.17 14.90 -6.54
N SER A 51 8.28 14.77 -5.83
CA SER A 51 9.59 15.26 -6.28
C SER A 51 10.27 14.33 -7.29
N VAL A 52 9.82 13.07 -7.36
CA VAL A 52 10.47 12.01 -8.16
C VAL A 52 9.64 11.60 -9.37
N LEU A 53 8.33 11.47 -9.20
CA LEU A 53 7.38 11.02 -10.21
C LEU A 53 6.67 12.18 -10.91
N SER A 54 6.40 13.31 -10.22
CA SER A 54 5.64 14.40 -10.87
C SER A 54 5.44 15.66 -10.04
N ALA A 55 5.78 16.81 -10.65
CA ALA A 55 5.17 18.10 -10.34
C ALA A 55 5.16 19.11 -11.51
N GLY A 56 5.26 18.68 -12.78
CA GLY A 56 5.64 19.63 -13.83
C GLY A 56 6.95 20.31 -13.47
N THR A 57 7.89 19.56 -12.89
CA THR A 57 9.14 20.09 -12.35
C THR A 57 9.92 20.81 -13.43
N GLN A 58 10.68 21.85 -13.05
CA GLN A 58 11.49 22.63 -14.00
C GLN A 58 12.58 21.82 -14.72
N THR A 59 12.88 20.60 -14.24
CA THR A 59 13.80 19.63 -14.87
C THR A 59 13.26 18.22 -14.72
N ARG A 60 13.57 17.31 -15.66
CA ARG A 60 13.38 15.85 -15.50
C ARG A 60 14.71 15.21 -15.11
N ARG A 61 14.70 14.30 -14.14
CA ARG A 61 15.87 13.47 -13.76
C ARG A 61 15.53 12.00 -13.89
N ASN A 62 16.50 11.20 -14.34
CA ASN A 62 16.40 9.75 -14.26
C ASN A 62 16.46 9.32 -12.79
N TRP A 63 15.73 8.28 -12.38
CA TRP A 63 15.78 7.75 -11.02
C TRP A 63 17.15 7.18 -10.62
N LEU A 64 18.06 7.00 -11.56
CA LEU A 64 19.45 6.61 -11.30
C LEU A 64 20.37 7.78 -10.94
N GLU A 65 19.89 9.03 -10.98
CA GLU A 65 20.67 10.25 -10.76
C GLU A 65 20.26 10.99 -9.46
N GLY A 66 21.23 11.65 -8.82
CA GLY A 66 20.98 12.66 -7.78
C GLY A 66 20.95 12.20 -6.32
N GLY A 67 21.01 10.89 -6.04
CA GLY A 67 21.20 10.32 -4.69
C GLY A 67 22.65 9.87 -4.44
N ILE A 68 22.98 9.51 -3.19
CA ILE A 68 24.27 8.87 -2.87
C ILE A 68 24.35 7.51 -3.57
N LEU A 69 23.26 6.74 -3.51
CA LEU A 69 23.06 5.55 -4.32
C LEU A 69 22.03 5.83 -5.43
N PRO A 70 22.14 5.14 -6.59
CA PRO A 70 21.10 5.20 -7.61
C PRO A 70 19.80 4.54 -7.14
N GLY A 71 18.70 4.76 -7.86
CA GLY A 71 17.43 4.09 -7.62
C GLY A 71 16.42 4.91 -6.84
N LEU A 72 15.31 4.28 -6.44
CA LEU A 72 14.24 4.96 -5.72
C LEU A 72 14.38 4.91 -4.20
N PRO A 73 13.92 5.97 -3.49
CA PRO A 73 14.08 6.10 -2.06
C PRO A 73 12.95 5.45 -1.25
N GLY A 74 12.90 4.11 -1.24
CA GLY A 74 12.02 3.36 -0.32
C GLY A 74 10.57 3.18 -0.80
N TRP A 75 10.37 3.16 -2.11
CA TRP A 75 9.15 2.67 -2.76
C TRP A 75 9.49 2.04 -4.12
N ILE A 76 8.90 0.90 -4.43
CA ILE A 76 9.07 0.13 -5.68
C ILE A 76 7.88 0.32 -6.64
N ASP A 77 6.82 1.01 -6.21
CA ASP A 77 5.62 1.23 -7.01
C ASP A 77 5.28 2.73 -7.06
N GLY A 78 5.03 3.22 -8.28
CA GLY A 78 4.61 4.60 -8.51
C GLY A 78 3.27 4.96 -7.86
N CYS A 79 2.44 3.96 -7.49
CA CYS A 79 1.20 4.14 -6.75
C CYS A 79 1.39 4.85 -5.41
N ALA A 80 2.60 4.81 -4.81
CA ALA A 80 2.94 5.62 -3.65
C ALA A 80 2.69 7.12 -3.90
N GLY A 81 2.98 7.60 -5.12
CA GLY A 81 2.71 8.97 -5.55
C GLY A 81 1.32 9.14 -6.16
N VAL A 82 1.05 8.46 -7.27
CA VAL A 82 -0.15 8.75 -8.09
C VAL A 82 -1.46 8.30 -7.44
N ILE A 83 -1.43 7.40 -6.46
CA ILE A 83 -2.63 6.94 -5.75
C ILE A 83 -2.60 7.40 -4.30
N VAL A 84 -1.67 6.88 -3.49
CA VAL A 84 -1.65 7.13 -2.05
C VAL A 84 -1.45 8.61 -1.76
N GLN A 85 -0.40 9.23 -2.31
CA GLN A 85 -0.18 10.66 -2.08
C GLN A 85 -1.25 11.53 -2.78
N ALA A 86 -1.43 11.41 -4.10
CA ALA A 86 -2.26 12.35 -4.85
C ALA A 86 -3.76 12.22 -4.51
N LEU A 87 -4.32 11.01 -4.56
CA LEU A 87 -5.74 10.80 -4.29
C LEU A 87 -6.04 10.76 -2.78
N GLY A 88 -5.12 10.26 -1.97
CA GLY A 88 -5.25 10.34 -0.51
C GLY A 88 -5.17 11.78 0.01
N HIS A 89 -4.41 12.67 -0.63
CA HIS A 89 -4.45 14.11 -0.34
C HIS A 89 -5.83 14.71 -0.64
N LEU A 90 -6.45 14.34 -1.77
CA LEU A 90 -7.82 14.75 -2.08
C LEU A 90 -8.80 14.24 -1.00
N ALA A 91 -8.73 12.96 -0.63
CA ALA A 91 -9.58 12.40 0.42
C ALA A 91 -9.40 13.12 1.77
N ALA A 92 -8.16 13.44 2.14
CA ALA A 92 -7.86 14.21 3.34
C ALA A 92 -8.42 15.64 3.26
N ALA A 93 -8.31 16.29 2.11
CA ALA A 93 -8.84 17.62 1.87
C ALA A 93 -10.37 17.62 1.95
N ASP A 94 -11.05 16.64 1.36
CA ASP A 94 -12.51 16.51 1.42
C ASP A 94 -12.99 16.40 2.89
N TRP A 95 -12.41 15.50 3.68
CA TRP A 95 -12.73 15.39 5.11
C TRP A 95 -12.53 16.70 5.87
N ARG A 96 -11.43 17.42 5.60
CA ARG A 96 -11.14 18.71 6.26
C ARG A 96 -12.15 19.80 5.91
N HIS A 97 -12.74 19.75 4.72
CA HIS A 97 -13.78 20.68 4.28
C HIS A 97 -15.21 20.19 4.60
N GLY A 98 -15.37 19.05 5.29
CA GLY A 98 -16.68 18.49 5.60
C GLY A 98 -17.38 17.85 4.39
N ILE A 99 -16.61 17.52 3.36
CA ILE A 99 -17.07 16.83 2.15
C ILE A 99 -16.78 15.34 2.34
N LEU A 100 -17.75 14.48 2.03
CA LEU A 100 -17.50 13.05 2.03
C LEU A 100 -16.75 12.67 0.73
N PRO A 101 -15.63 11.93 0.81
CA PRO A 101 -14.75 11.63 -0.33
C PRO A 101 -15.34 10.57 -1.28
N TRP A 102 -16.53 10.81 -1.82
CA TRP A 102 -17.21 9.87 -2.70
C TRP A 102 -16.76 9.96 -4.15
N TRP A 103 -16.42 11.16 -4.61
CA TRP A 103 -16.19 11.44 -6.04
C TRP A 103 -14.93 12.26 -6.25
N ASN A 104 -14.10 11.81 -7.19
CA ASN A 104 -12.94 12.50 -7.69
C ASN A 104 -13.27 13.13 -9.06
N PRO A 105 -13.47 14.46 -9.15
CA PRO A 105 -13.72 15.14 -10.42
C PRO A 105 -12.43 15.44 -11.19
N TYR A 106 -11.27 15.08 -10.67
CA TYR A 106 -9.96 15.52 -11.16
C TYR A 106 -9.16 14.46 -11.94
N SER A 107 -9.60 13.20 -11.94
CA SER A 107 -9.01 12.13 -12.75
C SER A 107 -10.00 11.63 -13.81
N GLY A 108 -9.50 11.40 -15.03
CA GLY A 108 -10.32 11.11 -16.21
C GLY A 108 -11.46 12.11 -16.40
N VAL A 109 -12.66 11.59 -16.69
CA VAL A 109 -13.88 12.40 -16.77
C VAL A 109 -14.70 12.40 -15.48
N GLY A 110 -14.11 11.96 -14.36
CA GLY A 110 -14.77 11.74 -13.08
C GLY A 110 -14.65 10.28 -12.63
N MET A 111 -14.35 10.04 -11.35
CA MET A 111 -14.13 8.69 -10.81
C MET A 111 -14.66 8.54 -9.38
N PRO A 112 -15.11 7.35 -8.97
CA PRO A 112 -15.48 7.10 -7.58
C PRO A 112 -14.23 7.06 -6.68
N LEU A 113 -14.09 8.02 -5.76
CA LEU A 113 -12.89 8.17 -4.95
C LEU A 113 -12.80 7.07 -3.86
N ALA A 114 -13.77 7.02 -2.95
CA ALA A 114 -13.85 5.91 -1.98
C ALA A 114 -14.10 4.55 -2.66
N GLY A 115 -14.83 4.55 -3.78
CA GLY A 115 -15.13 3.32 -4.52
C GLY A 115 -13.89 2.67 -5.13
N GLU A 116 -12.86 3.42 -5.52
CA GLU A 116 -11.60 2.85 -6.02
C GLU A 116 -10.80 2.10 -4.93
N TYR A 117 -11.02 2.44 -3.66
CA TYR A 117 -10.44 1.82 -2.44
C TYR A 117 -9.02 2.27 -2.08
N GLN A 118 -8.10 2.39 -3.03
CA GLN A 118 -6.69 2.68 -2.78
C GLN A 118 -6.35 4.08 -2.23
N PRO A 119 -7.16 5.12 -2.43
CA PRO A 119 -7.02 6.38 -1.73
C PRO A 119 -7.12 6.26 -0.20
N GLY A 120 -7.65 5.14 0.33
CA GLY A 120 -7.84 4.97 1.77
C GLY A 120 -8.84 5.99 2.33
N ALA A 121 -9.90 6.31 1.57
CA ALA A 121 -10.80 7.42 1.87
C ALA A 121 -11.43 7.34 3.27
N PHE A 122 -11.67 6.14 3.79
CA PHE A 122 -12.19 5.90 5.16
C PHE A 122 -11.12 5.38 6.14
N PHE A 123 -9.84 5.43 5.78
CA PHE A 123 -8.73 5.02 6.63
C PHE A 123 -8.40 6.08 7.69
N LEU A 124 -9.41 6.45 8.48
CA LEU A 124 -9.30 7.48 9.51
C LEU A 124 -8.62 6.93 10.78
N PRO A 125 -7.82 7.76 11.50
CA PRO A 125 -7.45 9.14 11.15
C PRO A 125 -6.23 9.22 10.21
N PHE A 126 -5.68 8.07 9.77
CA PHE A 126 -4.39 7.99 9.07
C PHE A 126 -4.37 8.74 7.73
N VAL A 127 -5.45 8.65 6.94
CA VAL A 127 -5.56 9.39 5.66
C VAL A 127 -5.39 10.90 5.84
N LEU A 128 -5.77 11.46 7.00
CA LEU A 128 -5.64 12.90 7.26
C LEU A 128 -4.18 13.38 7.28
N LEU A 129 -3.22 12.48 7.54
CA LEU A 129 -1.79 12.80 7.48
C LEU A 129 -1.36 13.20 6.07
N LEU A 130 -2.01 12.66 5.03
CA LEU A 130 -1.73 12.97 3.62
C LEU A 130 -2.11 14.41 3.25
N GLY A 131 -2.89 15.11 4.10
CA GLY A 131 -3.16 16.53 3.98
C GLY A 131 -2.03 17.45 4.49
N LEU A 132 -0.95 16.89 5.05
CA LEU A 132 0.23 17.63 5.53
C LEU A 132 1.34 17.65 4.47
N PRO A 133 2.21 18.68 4.44
CA PRO A 133 3.46 18.63 3.67
C PRO A 133 4.29 17.41 4.09
N GLY A 134 4.74 16.57 3.16
CA GLY A 134 5.42 15.31 3.48
C GLY A 134 4.50 14.25 4.11
N GLY A 135 3.19 14.37 3.92
CA GLY A 135 2.17 13.53 4.55
C GLY A 135 2.38 12.02 4.38
N LEU A 136 2.94 11.58 3.25
CA LEU A 136 3.26 10.17 3.00
C LEU A 136 4.31 9.63 3.98
N LEU A 137 5.34 10.43 4.26
CA LEU A 137 6.38 10.06 5.23
C LEU A 137 5.81 9.99 6.66
N PHE A 138 4.95 10.94 7.02
CA PHE A 138 4.26 10.91 8.31
C PHE A 138 3.35 9.69 8.46
N LEU A 139 2.62 9.33 7.39
CA LEU A 139 1.82 8.11 7.35
C LEU A 139 2.70 6.87 7.56
N LYS A 140 3.81 6.76 6.82
CA LYS A 140 4.77 5.64 6.95
C LYS A 140 5.31 5.50 8.37
N ILE A 141 5.87 6.57 8.95
CA ILE A 141 6.41 6.57 10.31
C ILE A 141 5.33 6.17 11.33
N THR A 142 4.11 6.71 11.19
CA THR A 142 3.00 6.39 12.09
C THR A 142 2.63 4.90 12.03
N LEU A 143 2.57 4.33 10.83
CA LEU A 143 2.26 2.91 10.64
C LEU A 143 3.39 2.00 11.14
N GLN A 144 4.65 2.39 11.00
CA GLN A 144 5.80 1.64 11.58
C GLN A 144 5.75 1.63 13.10
N ILE A 145 5.47 2.77 13.73
CA ILE A 145 5.32 2.86 15.19
C ILE A 145 4.16 1.97 15.66
N LEU A 146 3.01 2.05 14.98
CA LEU A 146 1.85 1.22 15.30
C LEU A 146 2.16 -0.28 15.12
N ALA A 147 2.80 -0.66 14.01
CA ALA A 147 3.24 -2.02 13.73
C ALA A 147 4.14 -2.56 14.86
N GLY A 148 5.13 -1.77 15.27
CA GLY A 148 6.03 -2.11 16.37
C GLY A 148 5.28 -2.31 17.69
N PHE A 149 4.35 -1.43 18.05
CA PHE A 149 3.55 -1.56 19.27
C PHE A 149 2.61 -2.76 19.26
N CYS A 150 1.91 -3.00 18.15
CA CYS A 150 1.02 -4.14 17.99
C CYS A 150 1.81 -5.46 18.08
N MET A 151 2.98 -5.51 17.44
CA MET A 151 3.85 -6.68 17.50
C MET A 151 4.43 -6.91 18.89
N TYR A 152 4.89 -5.85 19.56
CA TYR A 152 5.34 -5.91 20.95
C TYR A 152 4.26 -6.51 21.85
N ALA A 153 3.01 -6.04 21.74
CA ALA A 153 1.89 -6.53 22.51
C ALA A 153 1.57 -8.01 22.22
N LEU A 154 1.61 -8.43 20.94
CA LEU A 154 1.45 -9.83 20.54
C LEU A 154 2.52 -10.73 21.17
N LEU A 155 3.80 -10.39 21.03
CA LEU A 155 4.90 -11.21 21.54
C LEU A 155 4.89 -11.28 23.09
N ARG A 156 4.49 -10.20 23.77
CA ARG A 156 4.23 -10.22 25.22
C ARG A 156 3.09 -11.17 25.58
N LYS A 157 1.99 -11.15 24.83
CA LYS A 157 0.85 -12.03 25.05
C LYS A 157 1.19 -13.51 24.85
N LEU A 158 2.10 -13.82 23.92
CA LEU A 158 2.65 -15.16 23.72
C LEU A 158 3.63 -15.60 24.84
N GLY A 159 4.02 -14.68 25.72
CA GLY A 159 4.82 -14.95 26.91
C GLY A 159 6.30 -15.17 26.63
N LEU A 160 6.85 -14.45 25.64
CA LEU A 160 8.27 -14.50 25.27
C LEU A 160 9.14 -13.61 26.19
N ASP A 161 10.44 -13.89 26.23
CA ASP A 161 11.48 -13.11 26.93
C ASP A 161 11.49 -11.65 26.46
N ALA A 162 11.68 -10.71 27.38
CA ALA A 162 11.59 -9.27 27.10
C ALA A 162 12.57 -8.79 26.02
N ARG A 163 13.76 -9.41 25.91
CA ARG A 163 14.74 -9.08 24.86
C ARG A 163 14.25 -9.49 23.47
N VAL A 164 13.62 -10.66 23.40
CA VAL A 164 13.05 -11.20 22.15
C VAL A 164 11.85 -10.37 21.71
N VAL A 165 11.02 -9.94 22.67
CA VAL A 165 9.85 -9.09 22.41
C VAL A 165 10.27 -7.77 21.74
N LEU A 166 11.27 -7.06 22.29
CA LEU A 166 11.72 -5.81 21.69
C LEU A 166 12.33 -6.06 20.30
N ALA A 167 13.19 -7.06 20.16
CA ALA A 167 13.80 -7.39 18.88
C ALA A 167 12.74 -7.71 17.82
N GLY A 168 11.77 -8.59 18.12
CA GLY A 168 10.69 -8.92 17.20
C GLY A 168 9.77 -7.75 16.87
N ALA A 169 9.53 -6.83 17.81
CA ALA A 169 8.77 -5.61 17.54
C ALA A 169 9.50 -4.67 16.58
N VAL A 170 10.81 -4.49 16.75
CA VAL A 170 11.65 -3.70 15.82
C VAL A 170 11.71 -4.38 14.45
N LEU A 171 11.88 -5.71 14.39
CA LEU A 171 11.89 -6.45 13.12
C LEU A 171 10.60 -6.26 12.31
N TRP A 172 9.44 -6.21 12.97
CA TRP A 172 8.18 -5.98 12.26
C TRP A 172 8.02 -4.52 11.82
N ALA A 173 8.49 -3.55 12.62
CA ALA A 173 8.45 -2.13 12.25
C ALA A 173 9.41 -1.77 11.09
N PHE A 174 10.44 -2.57 10.87
CA PHE A 174 11.46 -2.40 9.83
C PHE A 174 11.58 -3.64 8.93
N ASN A 175 10.45 -4.26 8.60
CA ASN A 175 10.41 -5.40 7.68
C ASN A 175 10.68 -4.99 6.21
N GLY A 176 10.89 -5.99 5.35
CA GLY A 176 11.26 -5.74 3.96
C GLY A 176 10.15 -5.12 3.13
N THR A 177 8.89 -5.44 3.44
CA THR A 177 7.74 -4.76 2.83
C THR A 177 7.77 -3.26 3.12
N PHE A 178 7.88 -2.80 4.38
CA PHE A 178 7.95 -1.37 4.71
C PHE A 178 9.20 -0.68 4.13
N ALA A 179 10.30 -1.41 3.95
CA ALA A 179 11.51 -0.87 3.33
C ALA A 179 11.27 -0.49 1.86
N TRP A 180 10.40 -1.22 1.16
CA TRP A 180 10.18 -1.10 -0.28
C TRP A 180 8.81 -0.59 -0.69
N ALA A 181 7.85 -0.49 0.23
CA ALA A 181 6.48 -0.14 -0.08
C ALA A 181 6.02 1.04 0.78
N SER A 182 5.73 2.15 0.10
CA SER A 182 5.02 3.32 0.65
C SER A 182 3.66 3.52 -0.04
N ASP A 183 3.28 2.55 -0.87
CA ASP A 183 2.03 2.42 -1.60
C ASP A 183 0.98 1.65 -0.78
N GLY A 184 -0.22 1.50 -1.34
CA GLY A 184 -1.36 0.94 -0.62
C GLY A 184 -1.11 -0.43 0.05
N PRO A 185 -0.45 -1.40 -0.61
CA PRO A 185 -0.18 -2.74 -0.07
C PRO A 185 0.56 -2.76 1.27
N SER A 186 1.33 -1.73 1.63
CA SER A 186 2.06 -1.71 2.91
C SER A 186 1.20 -1.28 4.10
N GLN A 187 0.06 -0.64 3.87
CA GLN A 187 -0.75 -0.05 4.95
C GLN A 187 -1.42 -1.08 5.90
N PRO A 188 -1.95 -2.23 5.43
CA PRO A 188 -2.55 -3.23 6.32
C PRO A 188 -1.60 -3.82 7.37
N LEU A 189 -0.29 -3.81 7.12
CA LEU A 189 0.73 -4.50 7.93
C LEU A 189 0.75 -4.06 9.40
N ALA A 190 0.43 -2.80 9.69
CA ALA A 190 0.42 -2.29 11.06
C ALA A 190 -0.62 -3.02 11.94
N PHE A 191 -1.66 -3.58 11.35
CA PHE A 191 -2.80 -4.16 12.04
C PHE A 191 -2.78 -5.69 12.11
N LEU A 192 -1.99 -6.37 11.28
CA LEU A 192 -1.86 -7.84 11.32
C LEU A 192 -1.47 -8.36 12.72
N PRO A 193 -0.45 -7.82 13.42
CA PRO A 193 -0.15 -8.27 14.79
C PRO A 193 -1.29 -8.00 15.77
N LEU A 194 -2.06 -6.93 15.57
CA LEU A 194 -3.22 -6.59 16.40
C LEU A 194 -4.35 -7.61 16.23
N ALA A 195 -4.60 -8.06 14.99
CA ALA A 195 -5.58 -9.11 14.71
C ALA A 195 -5.17 -10.44 15.37
N LEU A 196 -3.91 -10.86 15.21
CA LEU A 196 -3.38 -12.05 15.88
C LEU A 196 -3.42 -11.94 17.42
N LEU A 197 -3.14 -10.75 17.96
CA LEU A 197 -3.26 -10.46 19.38
C LEU A 197 -4.71 -10.61 19.85
N GLY A 198 -5.68 -10.14 19.05
CA GLY A 198 -7.11 -10.32 19.32
C GLY A 198 -7.48 -11.79 19.47
N VAL A 199 -6.99 -12.66 18.57
CA VAL A 199 -7.18 -14.11 18.66
C VAL A 199 -6.59 -14.67 19.97
N GLU A 200 -5.37 -14.27 20.35
CA GLU A 200 -4.73 -14.75 21.59
C GLU A 200 -5.40 -14.21 22.87
N VAL A 201 -5.97 -13.01 22.84
CA VAL A 201 -6.78 -12.47 23.94
C VAL A 201 -8.04 -13.32 24.10
N LEU A 202 -8.78 -13.53 23.01
CA LEU A 202 -9.99 -14.34 23.00
C LEU A 202 -9.72 -15.79 23.42
N ARG A 203 -8.56 -16.35 23.04
CA ARG A 203 -8.14 -17.68 23.47
C ARG A 203 -8.10 -17.81 25.00
N GLY A 204 -7.69 -16.74 25.69
CA GLY A 204 -7.62 -16.71 27.15
C GLY A 204 -8.96 -16.44 27.83
N THR A 205 -9.85 -15.65 27.21
CA THR A 205 -11.06 -15.15 27.86
C THR A 205 -12.33 -15.91 27.51
N ALA A 206 -12.47 -16.38 26.26
CA ALA A 206 -13.67 -17.06 25.77
C ALA A 206 -13.72 -18.55 26.16
N ARG A 207 -13.50 -18.84 27.45
CA ARG A 207 -13.58 -20.21 28.02
C ARG A 207 -15.00 -20.68 28.32
N GLY A 208 -15.98 -19.79 28.17
CA GLY A 208 -17.41 -20.01 28.38
C GLY A 208 -18.18 -18.80 27.83
N TRP A 209 -19.51 -18.89 27.74
CA TRP A 209 -20.34 -17.83 27.16
C TRP A 209 -20.23 -16.49 27.90
N ALA A 210 -20.12 -16.52 29.24
CA ALA A 210 -19.83 -15.33 30.05
C ALA A 210 -18.45 -14.71 29.77
N GLY A 211 -17.54 -15.48 29.16
CA GLY A 211 -16.19 -15.08 28.76
C GLY A 211 -16.09 -14.59 27.30
N VAL A 212 -17.19 -14.61 26.53
CA VAL A 212 -17.28 -13.97 25.21
C VAL A 212 -17.29 -12.46 25.44
N ARG A 213 -16.09 -11.87 25.43
CA ARG A 213 -15.80 -10.45 25.64
C ARG A 213 -14.43 -10.15 25.00
N ASN A 214 -14.06 -8.88 24.89
CA ASN A 214 -12.78 -8.43 24.33
C ASN A 214 -12.59 -8.75 22.83
N TRP A 215 -13.66 -9.05 22.09
CA TRP A 215 -13.57 -9.19 20.62
C TRP A 215 -13.16 -7.89 19.92
N SER A 216 -13.27 -6.75 20.62
CA SER A 216 -12.91 -5.43 20.10
C SER A 216 -11.46 -5.33 19.63
N ILE A 217 -10.51 -6.05 20.25
CA ILE A 217 -9.10 -6.04 19.79
C ILE A 217 -9.00 -6.71 18.42
N LEU A 218 -9.67 -7.85 18.23
CA LEU A 218 -9.74 -8.51 16.93
C LEU A 218 -10.47 -7.64 15.90
N ALA A 219 -11.57 -6.99 16.31
CA ALA A 219 -12.33 -6.10 15.44
C ALA A 219 -11.51 -4.88 14.98
N LEU A 220 -10.70 -4.28 15.86
CA LEU A 220 -9.79 -3.19 15.50
C LEU A 220 -8.65 -3.64 14.58
N GLY A 221 -8.09 -4.84 14.82
CA GLY A 221 -7.08 -5.42 13.94
C GLY A 221 -7.62 -5.68 12.54
N LEU A 222 -8.69 -6.48 12.43
CA LEU A 222 -9.30 -6.80 11.13
C LEU A 222 -9.93 -5.57 10.47
N GLY A 223 -10.58 -4.70 11.24
CA GLY A 223 -11.17 -3.46 10.73
C GLY A 223 -10.12 -2.50 10.21
N GLY A 224 -8.99 -2.35 10.90
CA GLY A 224 -7.85 -1.56 10.44
C GLY A 224 -7.21 -2.12 9.16
N MET A 225 -7.09 -3.45 9.04
CA MET A 225 -6.65 -4.10 7.80
C MET A 225 -7.61 -3.80 6.64
N VAL A 226 -8.92 -3.98 6.84
CA VAL A 226 -9.92 -3.74 5.78
C VAL A 226 -10.00 -2.26 5.42
N LEU A 227 -10.05 -1.35 6.39
CA LEU A 227 -10.16 0.09 6.14
C LEU A 227 -8.89 0.69 5.54
N SER A 228 -7.74 0.02 5.66
CA SER A 228 -6.51 0.44 4.99
C SER A 228 -6.66 0.30 3.47
N SER A 229 -5.92 1.09 2.71
CA SER A 229 -6.08 1.29 1.26
C SER A 229 -6.04 0.06 0.35
N PHE A 230 -5.71 -1.15 0.81
CA PHE A 230 -5.45 -2.26 -0.12
C PHE A 230 -6.18 -3.55 0.26
N PRO A 231 -7.33 -3.85 -0.39
CA PRO A 231 -8.22 -4.93 0.05
C PRO A 231 -7.59 -6.32 -0.16
N GLU A 232 -6.75 -6.45 -1.17
CA GLU A 232 -6.11 -7.71 -1.54
C GLU A 232 -5.09 -8.17 -0.48
N THR A 233 -4.18 -7.28 -0.05
CA THR A 233 -3.25 -7.58 1.05
C THR A 233 -3.99 -7.81 2.35
N ALA A 234 -5.05 -7.05 2.64
CA ALA A 234 -5.89 -7.25 3.82
C ALA A 234 -6.55 -8.64 3.83
N PHE A 235 -7.09 -9.08 2.68
CA PHE A 235 -7.65 -10.41 2.49
C PHE A 235 -6.60 -11.50 2.73
N LEU A 236 -5.44 -11.40 2.07
CA LEU A 236 -4.35 -12.38 2.18
C LEU A 236 -3.82 -12.49 3.62
N GLN A 237 -3.61 -11.37 4.31
CA GLN A 237 -3.27 -11.36 5.73
C GLN A 237 -4.37 -11.97 6.61
N GLY A 238 -5.63 -11.74 6.26
CA GLY A 238 -6.78 -12.35 6.92
C GLY A 238 -6.75 -13.89 6.88
N THR A 239 -6.20 -14.49 5.83
CA THR A 239 -6.04 -15.96 5.75
C THR A 239 -5.06 -16.49 6.80
N LEU A 240 -3.96 -15.78 7.09
CA LEU A 240 -3.04 -16.14 8.18
C LEU A 240 -3.72 -16.02 9.54
N VAL A 241 -4.49 -14.94 9.76
CA VAL A 241 -5.26 -14.74 11.00
C VAL A 241 -6.28 -15.87 11.18
N LEU A 242 -6.96 -16.28 10.11
CA LEU A 242 -7.91 -17.39 10.13
C LEU A 242 -7.21 -18.71 10.46
N CYS A 243 -6.11 -19.05 9.80
CA CYS A 243 -5.31 -20.24 10.10
C CYS A 243 -4.89 -20.27 11.58
N TRP A 244 -4.43 -19.13 12.11
CA TRP A 244 -4.08 -18.99 13.51
C TRP A 244 -5.28 -19.20 14.44
N ALA A 245 -6.43 -18.60 14.12
CA ALA A 245 -7.68 -18.76 14.89
C ALA A 245 -8.19 -20.21 14.88
N LEU A 246 -8.13 -20.90 13.73
CA LEU A 246 -8.54 -22.30 13.60
C LEU A 246 -7.64 -23.22 14.43
N LEU A 247 -6.33 -23.00 14.42
CA LEU A 247 -5.41 -23.71 15.31
C LEU A 247 -5.79 -23.48 16.78
N ARG A 248 -6.05 -22.23 17.18
CA ARG A 248 -6.41 -21.92 18.56
C ARG A 248 -7.77 -22.51 18.95
N LEU A 249 -8.73 -22.55 18.03
CA LEU A 249 -10.02 -23.22 18.21
C LEU A 249 -9.84 -24.72 18.47
N ALA A 250 -9.01 -25.40 17.67
CA ALA A 250 -8.73 -26.83 17.84
C ALA A 250 -8.09 -27.15 19.20
N GLN A 251 -7.28 -26.22 19.71
CA GLN A 251 -6.61 -26.31 21.02
C GLN A 251 -7.51 -25.95 22.22
N GLN A 252 -8.70 -25.40 22.00
CA GLN A 252 -9.65 -25.13 23.09
C GLN A 252 -10.25 -26.43 23.64
N PRO A 253 -10.50 -26.51 24.97
CA PRO A 253 -11.35 -27.55 25.54
C PRO A 253 -12.73 -27.59 24.87
N ALA A 254 -13.36 -28.76 24.81
CA ALA A 254 -14.63 -28.95 24.08
C ALA A 254 -15.72 -27.91 24.43
N GLY A 255 -15.91 -27.61 25.71
CA GLY A 255 -16.89 -26.62 26.18
C GLY A 255 -16.56 -25.16 25.85
N ALA A 256 -15.30 -24.85 25.52
CA ALA A 256 -14.84 -23.51 25.17
C ALA A 256 -14.82 -23.25 23.65
N ARG A 257 -14.98 -24.29 22.82
CA ARG A 257 -14.92 -24.16 21.35
C ARG A 257 -16.01 -23.26 20.78
N ALA A 258 -17.27 -23.48 21.18
CA ALA A 258 -18.39 -22.67 20.69
C ALA A 258 -18.33 -21.20 21.16
N PRO A 259 -18.07 -20.90 22.45
CA PRO A 259 -17.83 -19.52 22.89
C PRO A 259 -16.67 -18.83 22.16
N PHE A 260 -15.54 -19.54 21.97
CA PHE A 260 -14.40 -18.99 21.23
C PHE A 260 -14.75 -18.71 19.77
N ALA A 261 -15.38 -19.65 19.07
CA ALA A 261 -15.82 -19.45 17.69
C ALA A 261 -16.81 -18.29 17.57
N ALA A 262 -17.77 -18.18 18.50
CA ALA A 262 -18.70 -17.05 18.55
C ALA A 262 -17.97 -15.72 18.75
N ALA A 263 -16.97 -15.66 19.64
CA ALA A 263 -16.19 -14.45 19.87
C ALA A 263 -15.38 -14.03 18.63
N ILE A 264 -14.80 -14.99 17.91
CA ILE A 264 -14.12 -14.75 16.63
C ILE A 264 -15.12 -14.22 15.59
N ALA A 265 -16.28 -14.85 15.46
CA ALA A 265 -17.32 -14.43 14.53
C ALA A 265 -17.82 -13.01 14.83
N VAL A 266 -18.13 -12.70 16.10
CA VAL A 266 -18.54 -11.35 16.52
C VAL A 266 -17.43 -10.33 16.24
N GLY A 267 -16.16 -10.67 16.51
CA GLY A 267 -15.02 -9.78 16.20
C GLY A 267 -14.89 -9.50 14.70
N GLY A 268 -14.97 -10.55 13.87
CA GLY A 268 -14.94 -10.42 12.41
C GLY A 268 -16.13 -9.64 11.84
N SER A 269 -17.35 -9.95 12.28
CA SER A 269 -18.55 -9.20 11.88
C SER A 269 -18.47 -7.73 12.31
N THR A 270 -17.98 -7.44 13.51
CA THR A 270 -17.78 -6.07 13.98
C THR A 270 -16.78 -5.33 13.08
N ALA A 271 -15.68 -5.97 12.66
CA ALA A 271 -14.73 -5.37 11.73
C ALA A 271 -15.37 -5.01 10.38
N LEU A 272 -16.15 -5.90 9.78
CA LEU A 272 -16.86 -5.65 8.52
C LEU A 272 -17.89 -4.52 8.66
N LEU A 273 -18.61 -4.47 9.78
CA LEU A 273 -19.57 -3.42 10.08
C LEU A 273 -18.89 -2.06 10.26
N LEU A 274 -17.73 -2.00 10.92
CA LEU A 274 -16.93 -0.78 11.03
C LEU A 274 -16.41 -0.31 9.66
N ALA A 275 -16.11 -1.24 8.76
CA ALA A 275 -15.67 -0.94 7.39
C ALA A 275 -16.82 -0.75 6.39
N ALA A 276 -18.09 -0.83 6.83
CA ALA A 276 -19.25 -0.92 5.93
C ALA A 276 -19.38 0.25 4.94
N PRO A 277 -19.14 1.53 5.29
CA PRO A 277 -19.21 2.62 4.29
C PRO A 277 -18.21 2.43 3.14
N GLN A 278 -16.97 2.05 3.46
CA GLN A 278 -15.92 1.76 2.47
C GLN A 278 -16.28 0.54 1.62
N LEU A 279 -16.71 -0.54 2.26
CA LEU A 279 -17.08 -1.79 1.58
C LEU A 279 -18.29 -1.62 0.66
N VAL A 280 -19.31 -0.86 1.07
CA VAL A 280 -20.49 -0.57 0.24
C VAL A 280 -20.10 0.30 -0.96
N ALA A 281 -19.28 1.33 -0.77
CA ALA A 281 -18.79 2.16 -1.88
C ALA A 281 -18.03 1.32 -2.92
N PHE A 282 -17.16 0.41 -2.48
CA PHE A 282 -16.42 -0.49 -3.36
C PHE A 282 -17.32 -1.53 -4.04
N ALA A 283 -18.14 -2.24 -3.26
CA ALA A 283 -18.98 -3.32 -3.76
C ALA A 283 -20.03 -2.84 -4.78
N THR A 284 -20.53 -1.62 -4.64
CA THR A 284 -21.49 -1.05 -5.59
C THR A 284 -20.85 -0.44 -6.83
N TYR A 285 -19.56 -0.12 -6.77
CA TYR A 285 -18.78 0.29 -7.94
C TYR A 285 -18.31 -0.90 -8.77
N LEU A 286 -17.94 -2.02 -8.14
CA LEU A 286 -17.33 -3.18 -8.81
C LEU A 286 -18.06 -3.67 -10.08
N PRO A 287 -19.41 -3.72 -10.15
CA PRO A 287 -20.14 -4.13 -11.36
C PRO A 287 -19.97 -3.17 -12.56
N HIS A 288 -19.54 -1.93 -12.30
CA HIS A 288 -19.32 -0.87 -13.30
C HIS A 288 -17.83 -0.59 -13.53
N ALA A 289 -16.97 -1.40 -12.93
CA ALA A 289 -15.53 -1.26 -12.97
C ALA A 289 -14.89 -2.28 -13.93
N TRP A 290 -13.89 -1.81 -14.65
CA TRP A 290 -12.85 -2.61 -15.24
C TRP A 290 -11.80 -2.92 -14.16
N VAL A 291 -11.54 -4.20 -13.93
CA VAL A 291 -10.66 -4.71 -12.85
C VAL A 291 -9.38 -5.38 -13.36
N GLY A 292 -9.11 -5.31 -14.67
CA GLY A 292 -7.97 -5.96 -15.31
C GLY A 292 -7.94 -7.47 -15.10
N ASP A 293 -6.75 -8.01 -14.82
CA ASP A 293 -6.51 -9.45 -14.70
C ASP A 293 -7.32 -10.12 -13.58
N HIS A 294 -7.82 -9.35 -12.61
CA HIS A 294 -8.72 -9.85 -11.57
C HIS A 294 -10.03 -10.43 -12.11
N ALA A 295 -10.44 -10.09 -13.34
CA ALA A 295 -11.68 -10.58 -13.95
C ALA A 295 -11.60 -12.06 -14.38
N ALA A 296 -10.42 -12.54 -14.76
CA ALA A 296 -10.22 -13.88 -15.34
C ALA A 296 -9.39 -14.82 -14.43
N GLY A 297 -8.86 -14.30 -13.33
CA GLY A 297 -7.91 -15.02 -12.46
C GLY A 297 -6.46 -14.77 -12.86
N ILE A 298 -5.58 -14.73 -11.87
CA ILE A 298 -4.19 -14.30 -11.99
C ILE A 298 -3.29 -15.52 -11.74
N SER A 299 -2.67 -16.01 -12.81
CA SER A 299 -1.73 -17.15 -12.78
C SER A 299 -0.31 -16.69 -13.12
N ILE A 300 0.21 -15.73 -12.35
CA ILE A 300 1.57 -15.20 -12.53
C ILE A 300 2.51 -15.89 -11.53
N THR A 301 3.57 -16.52 -12.06
CA THR A 301 4.65 -17.10 -11.26
C THR A 301 5.68 -16.02 -10.93
N GLN A 302 6.23 -16.06 -9.72
CA GLN A 302 7.28 -15.14 -9.33
C GLN A 302 8.54 -15.32 -10.19
N SER A 303 9.13 -14.21 -10.62
CA SER A 303 10.39 -14.25 -11.35
C SER A 303 11.49 -14.89 -10.52
N ILE A 304 12.30 -15.74 -11.16
CA ILE A 304 13.35 -16.52 -10.50
C ILE A 304 14.43 -15.64 -9.84
N THR A 305 14.62 -14.42 -10.34
CA THR A 305 15.57 -13.45 -9.80
C THR A 305 15.10 -12.86 -8.46
N CYS A 306 13.78 -12.80 -8.22
CA CYS A 306 13.20 -12.28 -6.97
C CYS A 306 13.56 -13.15 -5.77
N TRP A 307 13.83 -14.46 -5.94
CA TRP A 307 14.27 -15.33 -4.85
C TRP A 307 15.64 -14.91 -4.28
N ALA A 308 16.52 -14.39 -5.13
CA ALA A 308 17.80 -13.82 -4.69
C ALA A 308 17.61 -12.53 -3.93
N MET A 309 16.68 -11.70 -4.38
CA MET A 309 16.31 -10.46 -3.71
C MET A 309 15.58 -10.74 -2.37
N ALA A 310 14.83 -11.83 -2.24
CA ALA A 310 14.17 -12.17 -0.98
C ALA A 310 15.17 -12.44 0.16
N LEU A 311 16.32 -13.07 -0.13
CA LEU A 311 17.39 -13.30 0.84
C LEU A 311 18.41 -12.16 0.90
N PHE A 312 18.73 -11.57 -0.26
CA PHE A 312 19.74 -10.54 -0.45
C PHE A 312 19.12 -9.39 -1.28
N PRO A 313 18.35 -8.49 -0.67
CA PRO A 313 17.48 -7.51 -1.37
C PRO A 313 18.20 -6.66 -2.41
N TYR A 314 19.47 -6.34 -2.18
CA TYR A 314 20.26 -5.47 -3.06
C TYR A 314 21.32 -6.24 -3.84
N ILE A 315 21.21 -7.56 -3.99
CA ILE A 315 22.15 -8.38 -4.77
C ILE A 315 22.23 -7.95 -6.23
N ASN A 316 21.13 -7.43 -6.77
CA ASN A 316 21.01 -6.92 -8.14
C ASN A 316 21.17 -5.39 -8.21
N GLY A 317 21.64 -4.76 -7.12
CA GLY A 317 21.72 -3.31 -6.95
C GLY A 317 20.48 -2.71 -6.26
N PRO A 318 20.47 -1.38 -6.08
CA PRO A 318 19.32 -0.65 -5.53
C PRO A 318 18.06 -0.74 -6.41
N ILE A 319 16.95 -0.19 -5.92
CA ILE A 319 15.64 -0.24 -6.61
C ILE A 319 15.76 0.29 -8.05
N PHE A 320 15.32 -0.51 -9.03
CA PHE A 320 15.42 -0.25 -10.48
C PHE A 320 16.84 -0.03 -11.03
N TYR A 321 17.86 -0.57 -10.36
CA TYR A 321 19.22 -0.60 -10.87
C TYR A 321 19.36 -1.58 -12.05
N GLY A 322 19.96 -1.12 -13.15
CA GLY A 322 20.19 -1.93 -14.34
C GLY A 322 19.37 -1.49 -15.56
N PRO A 323 19.49 -2.24 -16.68
CA PRO A 323 18.73 -1.97 -17.89
C PRO A 323 17.24 -2.29 -17.71
N ALA A 324 16.39 -1.68 -18.56
CA ALA A 324 14.94 -1.84 -18.51
C ALA A 324 14.44 -3.29 -18.58
N SER A 325 15.19 -4.19 -19.23
CA SER A 325 14.89 -5.63 -19.27
C SER A 325 14.89 -6.31 -17.90
N ARG A 326 15.42 -5.66 -16.86
CA ARG A 326 15.49 -6.17 -15.48
C ARG A 326 14.52 -5.50 -14.53
N TYR A 327 13.71 -4.57 -15.03
CA TYR A 327 12.70 -3.88 -14.24
C TYR A 327 11.61 -4.82 -13.76
N GLU A 328 11.17 -5.78 -14.57
CA GLU A 328 10.14 -6.77 -14.20
C GLU A 328 10.34 -7.38 -12.80
N ALA A 329 11.56 -7.74 -12.41
CA ALA A 329 11.84 -8.33 -11.10
C ALA A 329 11.44 -7.41 -9.92
N TRP A 330 11.55 -6.09 -10.10
CA TRP A 330 11.13 -5.11 -9.11
C TRP A 330 9.62 -4.86 -9.11
N TRP A 331 8.94 -5.00 -10.26
CA TRP A 331 7.48 -4.94 -10.33
C TRP A 331 6.80 -6.20 -9.76
N SER A 332 7.49 -7.35 -9.80
CA SER A 332 6.96 -8.63 -9.33
C SER A 332 7.25 -8.94 -7.85
N VAL A 333 8.12 -8.19 -7.19
CA VAL A 333 8.48 -8.41 -5.78
C VAL A 333 7.67 -7.48 -4.86
N GLY A 334 7.29 -7.95 -3.67
CA GLY A 334 6.54 -7.13 -2.70
C GLY A 334 7.21 -6.92 -1.35
N GLY A 335 8.37 -7.55 -1.11
CA GLY A 335 9.11 -7.45 0.15
C GLY A 335 10.35 -8.35 0.13
N TYR A 336 10.99 -8.53 1.30
CA TYR A 336 12.14 -9.41 1.45
C TYR A 336 12.25 -9.91 2.89
N TRP A 337 12.96 -11.02 3.09
CA TRP A 337 13.15 -11.61 4.43
C TRP A 337 14.51 -11.27 5.05
N GLY A 338 15.55 -11.06 4.22
CA GLY A 338 16.95 -11.05 4.69
C GLY A 338 17.42 -12.47 5.02
N VAL A 339 18.71 -12.68 5.28
CA VAL A 339 19.23 -14.05 5.49
C VAL A 339 19.13 -14.52 6.94
N LEU A 340 19.18 -13.60 7.93
CA LEU A 340 19.12 -14.00 9.34
C LEU A 340 17.71 -14.35 9.81
N LEU A 341 16.67 -13.74 9.24
CA LEU A 341 15.29 -14.07 9.62
C LEU A 341 14.95 -15.55 9.34
N PRO A 342 15.14 -16.09 8.11
CA PRO A 342 14.93 -17.51 7.85
C PRO A 342 15.92 -18.39 8.62
N PHE A 343 17.16 -17.95 8.90
CA PHE A 343 18.09 -18.69 9.76
C PHE A 343 17.49 -18.98 11.13
N LEU A 344 17.02 -17.92 11.79
CA LEU A 344 16.42 -18.01 13.12
C LEU A 344 15.06 -18.71 13.09
N ALA A 345 14.29 -18.56 12.00
CA ALA A 345 13.04 -19.27 11.82
C ALA A 345 13.25 -20.79 11.72
N ILE A 346 14.23 -21.24 10.93
CA ILE A 346 14.60 -22.65 10.83
C ILE A 346 15.06 -23.16 12.20
N LEU A 347 15.94 -22.42 12.90
CA LEU A 347 16.33 -22.76 14.28
C LEU A 347 15.11 -22.94 15.19
N GLY A 348 14.11 -22.07 15.06
CA GLY A 348 12.84 -22.13 15.76
C GLY A 348 12.03 -23.40 15.50
N LEU A 349 12.26 -24.15 14.44
CA LEU A 349 11.52 -25.38 14.17
C LEU A 349 11.83 -26.53 15.15
N TRP A 350 12.85 -26.46 16.00
CA TRP A 350 13.16 -27.54 16.94
C TRP A 350 12.50 -27.38 18.32
N GLY A 351 11.87 -26.23 18.59
CA GLY A 351 11.23 -25.96 19.87
C GLY A 351 9.99 -26.80 20.13
N ARG A 352 9.82 -27.23 21.39
CA ARG A 352 8.66 -28.02 21.85
C ARG A 352 7.47 -27.15 22.25
N ARG A 353 7.72 -25.95 22.80
CA ARG A 353 6.67 -25.01 23.17
C ARG A 353 5.98 -24.49 21.92
N GLU A 354 4.65 -24.46 21.92
CA GLU A 354 3.85 -24.01 20.79
C GLU A 354 4.13 -24.80 19.49
N ARG A 355 4.44 -26.11 19.61
CA ARG A 355 4.83 -26.98 18.48
C ARG A 355 3.86 -26.92 17.29
N ALA A 356 2.55 -26.99 17.56
CA ALA A 356 1.54 -26.95 16.51
C ALA A 356 1.51 -25.57 15.80
N ALA A 357 1.74 -24.48 16.53
CA ALA A 357 1.85 -23.15 15.94
C ALA A 357 3.09 -23.03 15.05
N ARG A 358 4.24 -23.57 15.49
CA ARG A 358 5.45 -23.60 14.67
C ARG A 358 5.27 -24.39 13.37
N ILE A 359 4.63 -25.55 13.45
CA ILE A 359 4.31 -26.37 12.26
C ILE A 359 3.36 -25.61 11.32
N LEU A 360 2.32 -24.98 11.86
CA LEU A 360 1.38 -24.17 11.08
C LEU A 360 2.12 -23.05 10.34
N LEU A 361 2.96 -22.27 11.03
CA LEU A 361 3.69 -21.15 10.43
C LEU A 361 4.67 -21.63 9.34
N ALA A 362 5.36 -22.75 9.58
CA ALA A 362 6.26 -23.35 8.59
C ALA A 362 5.50 -23.85 7.35
N ALA A 363 4.37 -24.54 7.57
CA ALA A 363 3.52 -25.03 6.49
C ALA A 363 2.90 -23.86 5.69
N TYR A 364 2.48 -22.80 6.37
CA TYR A 364 1.94 -21.59 5.75
C TYR A 364 3.00 -20.90 4.88
N PHE A 365 4.23 -20.72 5.40
CA PHE A 365 5.35 -20.17 4.61
C PHE A 365 5.65 -21.02 3.36
N VAL A 366 5.70 -22.35 3.51
CA VAL A 366 5.90 -23.27 2.37
C VAL A 366 4.74 -23.20 1.38
N ALA A 367 3.50 -23.02 1.83
CA ALA A 367 2.35 -22.85 0.94
C ALA A 367 2.44 -21.54 0.14
N CYS A 368 2.83 -20.43 0.77
CA CYS A 368 3.04 -19.15 0.07
C CYS A 368 4.15 -19.25 -0.97
N VAL A 369 5.35 -19.69 -0.56
CA VAL A 369 6.51 -19.86 -1.45
C VAL A 369 6.20 -20.88 -2.55
N GLY A 370 5.50 -21.96 -2.22
CA GLY A 370 5.11 -22.99 -3.19
C GLY A 370 4.12 -22.48 -4.23
N LYS A 371 3.17 -21.61 -3.85
CA LYS A 371 2.29 -20.94 -4.82
C LYS A 371 3.05 -19.90 -5.65
N GLN A 372 3.88 -19.05 -5.03
CA GLN A 372 4.75 -18.08 -5.75
C GLN A 372 5.62 -18.76 -6.81
N ALA A 373 6.20 -19.92 -6.48
CA ALA A 373 7.02 -20.72 -7.39
C ALA A 373 6.20 -21.62 -8.34
N ASN A 374 4.87 -21.57 -8.25
CA ASN A 374 3.95 -22.40 -9.03
C ASN A 374 4.25 -23.91 -8.94
N LEU A 375 4.55 -24.40 -7.72
CA LEU A 375 4.86 -25.81 -7.47
C LEU A 375 3.62 -26.68 -7.66
N PRO A 376 3.69 -27.74 -8.49
CA PRO A 376 2.59 -28.68 -8.70
C PRO A 376 2.08 -29.28 -7.38
N GLY A 377 0.77 -29.37 -7.24
CA GLY A 377 0.07 -29.77 -6.03
C GLY A 377 -0.17 -28.61 -5.06
N ILE A 378 0.87 -27.82 -4.73
CA ILE A 378 0.74 -26.74 -3.74
C ILE A 378 -0.05 -25.56 -4.32
N ALA A 379 0.30 -25.09 -5.52
CA ALA A 379 -0.37 -23.94 -6.14
C ALA A 379 -1.88 -24.20 -6.29
N GLN A 380 -2.26 -25.39 -6.81
CA GLN A 380 -3.65 -25.79 -6.97
C GLN A 380 -4.40 -25.84 -5.64
N LEU A 381 -3.78 -26.38 -4.57
CA LEU A 381 -4.40 -26.43 -3.25
C LEU A 381 -4.63 -25.03 -2.66
N VAL A 382 -3.70 -24.10 -2.87
CA VAL A 382 -3.84 -22.72 -2.41
C VAL A 382 -4.88 -21.96 -3.25
N ASP A 383 -4.98 -22.23 -4.56
CA ASP A 383 -6.01 -21.67 -5.44
C ASP A 383 -7.44 -22.12 -5.11
N MET A 384 -7.60 -23.25 -4.43
CA MET A 384 -8.92 -23.70 -3.95
C MET A 384 -9.51 -22.79 -2.86
N ILE A 385 -8.70 -21.95 -2.20
CA ILE A 385 -9.20 -20.99 -1.23
C ILE A 385 -9.93 -19.87 -1.99
N PRO A 386 -11.23 -19.65 -1.75
CA PRO A 386 -12.02 -18.68 -2.52
C PRO A 386 -11.38 -17.30 -2.54
N GLY A 387 -11.20 -16.75 -3.75
CA GLY A 387 -10.62 -15.43 -3.96
C GLY A 387 -9.10 -15.40 -4.18
N ILE A 388 -8.32 -16.38 -3.70
CA ILE A 388 -6.84 -16.30 -3.85
C ILE A 388 -6.42 -16.36 -5.32
N ALA A 389 -7.09 -17.14 -6.17
CA ALA A 389 -6.78 -17.19 -7.60
C ALA A 389 -7.03 -15.85 -8.32
N LEU A 390 -7.75 -14.91 -7.71
CA LEU A 390 -8.00 -13.57 -8.28
C LEU A 390 -6.97 -12.53 -7.83
N THR A 391 -5.96 -12.94 -7.06
CA THR A 391 -4.96 -12.02 -6.48
C THR A 391 -3.63 -12.11 -7.22
N PHE A 392 -2.90 -11.00 -7.33
CA PHE A 392 -1.45 -10.89 -7.52
C PHE A 392 -0.72 -11.46 -6.29
N PHE A 393 -1.03 -12.72 -5.96
CA PHE A 393 -0.57 -13.43 -4.78
C PHE A 393 0.95 -13.35 -4.65
N HIS A 394 1.67 -13.60 -5.75
CA HIS A 394 3.12 -13.67 -5.75
C HIS A 394 3.77 -12.39 -5.19
N ARG A 395 3.16 -11.23 -5.47
CA ARG A 395 3.64 -9.93 -5.02
C ARG A 395 3.14 -9.61 -3.62
N PHE A 396 1.87 -9.85 -3.32
CA PHE A 396 1.26 -9.35 -2.08
C PHE A 396 1.29 -10.34 -0.90
N CYS A 397 1.89 -11.53 -1.05
CA CYS A 397 1.99 -12.50 0.04
C CYS A 397 3.20 -12.36 0.98
N TYR A 398 4.21 -11.56 0.59
CA TYR A 398 5.41 -11.29 1.38
C TYR A 398 5.14 -10.89 2.85
N PRO A 399 4.16 -10.03 3.19
CA PRO A 399 3.89 -9.68 4.57
C PRO A 399 3.52 -10.87 5.47
N MET A 400 2.80 -11.87 4.92
CA MET A 400 2.43 -13.06 5.71
C MET A 400 3.61 -14.03 5.86
N GLU A 401 4.48 -14.11 4.85
CA GLU A 401 5.73 -14.85 4.94
C GLU A 401 6.66 -14.25 5.99
N GLU A 402 6.85 -12.93 5.95
CA GLU A 402 7.61 -12.18 6.95
C GLU A 402 7.06 -12.41 8.36
N MET A 403 5.73 -12.34 8.55
CA MET A 403 5.09 -12.64 9.84
C MET A 403 5.34 -14.09 10.29
N ALA A 404 5.22 -15.06 9.39
CA ALA A 404 5.43 -16.47 9.70
C ALA A 404 6.89 -16.75 10.10
N LEU A 405 7.85 -16.25 9.34
CA LEU A 405 9.27 -16.35 9.64
C LEU A 405 9.62 -15.63 10.94
N LEU A 406 9.10 -14.43 11.17
CA LEU A 406 9.38 -13.64 12.38
C LEU A 406 8.85 -14.33 13.63
N LEU A 407 7.61 -14.85 13.62
CA LEU A 407 7.09 -15.58 14.77
C LEU A 407 7.90 -16.85 15.05
N LEU A 408 8.31 -17.60 14.02
CA LEU A 408 9.21 -18.74 14.17
C LEU A 408 10.57 -18.34 14.74
N ALA A 409 11.17 -17.25 14.24
CA ALA A 409 12.43 -16.71 14.71
C ALA A 409 12.34 -16.25 16.17
N ALA A 410 11.28 -15.55 16.54
CA ALA A 410 11.02 -15.12 17.91
C ALA A 410 10.86 -16.32 18.85
N PHE A 411 10.14 -17.36 18.44
CA PHE A 411 10.07 -18.60 19.20
C PHE A 411 11.44 -19.29 19.36
N GLY A 412 12.26 -19.31 18.30
CA GLY A 412 13.63 -19.87 18.36
C GLY A 412 14.55 -19.08 19.29
N LEU A 413 14.52 -17.75 19.23
CA LEU A 413 15.27 -16.89 20.14
C LEU A 413 14.82 -17.06 21.60
N ASP A 414 13.52 -17.19 21.85
CA ASP A 414 12.98 -17.44 23.20
C ASP A 414 13.46 -18.80 23.76
N ASP A 415 13.54 -19.84 22.92
CA ASP A 415 14.10 -21.13 23.34
C ASP A 415 15.58 -20.99 23.72
N VAL A 416 16.36 -20.21 22.96
CA VAL A 416 17.77 -19.93 23.30
C VAL A 416 17.87 -19.17 24.64
N CYS A 417 17.02 -18.16 24.87
CA CYS A 417 16.97 -17.43 26.15
C CYS A 417 16.76 -18.36 27.34
N ARG A 418 15.78 -19.27 27.23
CA ARG A 418 15.44 -20.23 28.28
C ARG A 418 16.56 -21.24 28.53
N ASN A 419 17.27 -21.66 27.48
CA ASN A 419 18.41 -22.57 27.59
C ASN A 419 19.67 -21.91 28.17
N VAL A 420 19.88 -20.60 27.98
CA VAL A 420 21.00 -19.86 28.59
C VAL A 420 20.88 -19.81 30.11
N ALA A 421 19.66 -19.71 30.66
CA ALA A 421 19.44 -19.73 32.11
C ALA A 421 19.94 -21.03 32.76
N ILE A 422 19.86 -22.16 32.04
CA ILE A 422 20.38 -23.48 32.45
C ILE A 422 21.91 -23.46 32.52
N TRP A 423 22.58 -22.75 31.59
CA TRP A 423 24.04 -22.63 31.54
C TRP A 423 24.65 -21.77 32.66
N SER A 424 23.91 -20.76 33.14
CA SER A 424 24.33 -19.91 34.26
C SER A 424 24.09 -20.53 35.65
N GLY A 425 23.36 -21.64 35.73
CA GLY A 425 23.09 -22.37 36.97
C GLY A 425 24.22 -23.31 37.40
N ALA A 426 24.17 -23.76 38.67
CA ALA A 426 25.09 -24.73 39.26
C ALA A 426 24.82 -26.19 38.80
N GLU A 427 24.50 -26.40 37.52
CA GLU A 427 24.22 -27.73 36.97
C GLU A 427 25.49 -28.43 36.46
N GLY A 428 25.53 -29.76 36.60
CA GLY A 428 26.69 -30.60 36.27
C GLY A 428 27.04 -30.67 34.78
N ALA A 429 28.30 -31.02 34.47
CA ALA A 429 28.87 -31.03 33.12
C ALA A 429 28.03 -31.80 32.07
N LYS A 430 27.39 -32.92 32.45
CA LYS A 430 26.51 -33.71 31.55
C LYS A 430 25.31 -32.91 31.04
N GLN A 431 24.72 -32.06 31.88
CA GLN A 431 23.55 -31.27 31.56
C GLN A 431 23.91 -30.08 30.65
N ARG A 432 25.13 -29.54 30.80
CA ARG A 432 25.70 -28.55 29.88
C ARG A 432 25.94 -29.12 28.49
N THR A 433 26.52 -30.32 28.38
CA THR A 433 26.73 -31.01 27.08
C THR A 433 25.40 -31.32 26.39
N LYS A 434 24.40 -31.82 27.13
CA LYS A 434 23.06 -32.08 26.59
C LYS A 434 22.40 -30.79 26.08
N SER A 435 22.48 -29.71 26.85
CA SER A 435 21.95 -28.41 26.46
C SER A 435 22.69 -27.82 25.26
N TRP A 436 24.01 -28.02 25.15
CA TRP A 436 24.79 -27.65 23.97
C TRP A 436 24.31 -28.38 22.71
N LEU A 437 24.17 -29.71 22.78
CA LEU A 437 23.69 -30.53 21.65
C LEU A 437 22.29 -30.12 21.19
N ILE A 438 21.41 -29.77 22.12
CA ILE A 438 20.05 -29.28 21.82
C ILE A 438 20.08 -27.97 21.02
N THR A 439 21.10 -27.12 21.21
CA THR A 439 21.24 -25.86 20.47
C THR A 439 22.11 -25.97 19.21
N ALA A 440 23.17 -26.77 19.25
CA ALA A 440 24.18 -26.86 18.21
C ALA A 440 23.68 -27.61 16.97
N TRP A 441 22.97 -28.72 17.16
CA TRP A 441 22.47 -29.50 16.03
C TRP A 441 21.44 -28.72 15.19
N PRO A 442 20.39 -28.11 15.77
CA PRO A 442 19.48 -27.25 15.00
C PRO A 442 20.19 -26.09 14.30
N ALA A 443 21.20 -25.48 14.95
CA ALA A 443 21.98 -24.40 14.36
C ALA A 443 22.76 -24.85 13.12
N LEU A 444 23.41 -26.02 13.17
CA LEU A 444 24.12 -26.59 12.03
C LEU A 444 23.16 -26.97 10.90
N CYS A 445 22.01 -27.57 11.21
CA CYS A 445 20.98 -27.85 10.22
C CYS A 445 20.47 -26.57 9.55
N ALA A 446 20.17 -25.52 10.34
CA ALA A 446 19.76 -24.22 9.82
C ALA A 446 20.83 -23.59 8.91
N GLY A 447 22.09 -23.62 9.33
CA GLY A 447 23.22 -23.15 8.54
C GLY A 447 23.39 -23.92 7.22
N ALA A 448 23.27 -25.25 7.25
CA ALA A 448 23.38 -26.09 6.05
C ALA A 448 22.23 -25.85 5.06
N VAL A 449 20.99 -25.77 5.55
CA VAL A 449 19.81 -25.48 4.71
C VAL A 449 19.94 -24.11 4.04
N LEU A 450 20.37 -23.09 4.78
CA LEU A 450 20.59 -21.77 4.21
C LEU A 450 21.77 -21.71 3.25
N LEU A 451 22.86 -22.42 3.52
CA LEU A 451 24.00 -22.48 2.61
C LEU A 451 23.58 -23.09 1.26
N LEU A 452 22.82 -24.19 1.29
CA LEU A 452 22.26 -24.83 0.09
C LEU A 452 21.27 -23.91 -0.62
N GLY A 453 20.36 -23.27 0.11
CA GLY A 453 19.39 -22.33 -0.46
C GLY A 453 20.06 -21.11 -1.09
N THR A 454 21.03 -20.52 -0.40
CA THR A 454 21.85 -19.40 -0.90
C THR A 454 22.62 -19.79 -2.15
N TYR A 455 23.21 -21.00 -2.18
CA TYR A 455 23.91 -21.50 -3.36
C TYR A 455 22.95 -21.69 -4.55
N ALA A 456 21.78 -22.29 -4.33
CA ALA A 456 20.78 -22.50 -5.38
C ALA A 456 20.29 -21.17 -5.96
N VAL A 457 19.93 -20.24 -5.09
CA VAL A 457 19.44 -18.91 -5.46
C VAL A 457 20.55 -18.08 -6.13
N TRP A 458 21.80 -18.20 -5.68
CA TRP A 458 22.95 -17.62 -6.38
C TRP A 458 23.07 -18.20 -7.80
N ARG A 459 22.98 -19.52 -7.98
CA ARG A 459 23.02 -20.13 -9.32
C ARG A 459 21.88 -19.63 -10.21
N TRP A 460 20.66 -19.56 -9.67
CA TRP A 460 19.47 -19.10 -10.37
C TRP A 460 19.52 -17.62 -10.78
N ASN A 461 20.18 -16.78 -10.00
CA ASN A 461 20.36 -15.37 -10.32
C ASN A 461 21.51 -15.09 -11.32
N ALA A 462 22.14 -16.13 -11.89
CA ALA A 462 23.25 -15.98 -12.84
C ALA A 462 22.90 -15.16 -14.10
N PRO A 463 21.72 -15.31 -14.74
CA PRO A 463 21.35 -14.51 -15.91
C PRO A 463 21.25 -13.01 -15.60
N ALA A 464 20.59 -12.65 -14.49
CA ALA A 464 20.50 -11.25 -14.07
C ALA A 464 21.87 -10.66 -13.75
N ARG A 465 22.76 -11.42 -13.08
CA ARG A 465 24.13 -10.97 -12.83
C ARG A 465 24.93 -10.74 -14.11
N ALA A 466 24.78 -11.62 -15.11
CA ALA A 466 25.48 -11.49 -16.38
C ALA A 466 25.12 -10.16 -17.08
N ASP A 467 23.83 -9.81 -17.12
CA ASP A 467 23.35 -8.55 -17.67
C ASP A 467 23.83 -7.33 -16.87
N LEU A 468 23.87 -7.45 -15.55
CA LEU A 468 24.23 -6.34 -14.67
C LEU A 468 25.74 -6.08 -14.59
N TRP A 469 26.61 -7.05 -14.89
CA TRP A 469 28.07 -6.88 -14.77
C TRP A 469 28.68 -5.81 -15.66
N GLY A 470 28.03 -5.48 -16.77
CA GLY A 470 28.41 -4.34 -17.62
C GLY A 470 27.79 -3.01 -17.18
N PHE A 471 26.84 -3.03 -16.24
CA PHE A 471 26.11 -1.85 -15.81
C PHE A 471 26.81 -1.15 -14.65
N THR A 472 27.33 0.05 -14.93
CA THR A 472 28.05 0.89 -13.97
C THR A 472 27.37 2.25 -13.88
N GLN A 473 26.43 2.39 -12.94
CA GLN A 473 25.89 3.70 -12.56
C GLN A 473 25.98 3.90 -11.06
N GLY A 474 26.26 5.14 -10.62
CA GLY A 474 26.50 5.44 -9.22
C GLY A 474 27.90 5.00 -8.72
N PRO A 475 28.15 5.11 -7.41
CA PRO A 475 29.50 4.98 -6.84
C PRO A 475 30.00 3.53 -6.72
N LEU A 476 29.12 2.53 -6.86
CA LEU A 476 29.41 1.13 -6.62
C LEU A 476 29.08 0.31 -7.87
N SER A 477 29.95 -0.65 -8.22
CA SER A 477 29.70 -1.57 -9.32
C SER A 477 28.64 -2.61 -8.97
N SER A 478 27.95 -3.16 -9.98
CA SER A 478 27.04 -4.31 -9.82
C SER A 478 27.71 -5.52 -9.15
N ARG A 479 29.00 -5.73 -9.41
CA ARG A 479 29.81 -6.77 -8.74
C ARG A 479 29.89 -6.53 -7.23
N PHE A 480 30.10 -5.27 -6.83
CA PHE A 480 30.15 -4.91 -5.42
C PHE A 480 28.81 -5.19 -4.73
N TYR A 481 27.69 -4.81 -5.35
CA TYR A 481 26.36 -5.11 -4.80
C TYR A 481 26.14 -6.62 -4.62
N ALA A 482 26.48 -7.43 -5.63
CA ALA A 482 26.31 -8.87 -5.58
C ALA A 482 27.19 -9.55 -4.51
N PHE A 483 28.51 -9.32 -4.56
CA PHE A 483 29.46 -9.96 -3.63
C PHE A 483 29.37 -9.37 -2.22
N GLY A 484 29.15 -8.06 -2.10
CA GLY A 484 28.99 -7.38 -0.82
C GLY A 484 27.77 -7.87 -0.06
N SER A 485 26.62 -8.04 -0.75
CA SER A 485 25.41 -8.58 -0.12
C SER A 485 25.62 -10.00 0.40
N MET A 486 26.24 -10.88 -0.39
CA MET A 486 26.53 -12.25 0.03
C MET A 486 27.54 -12.31 1.18
N LEU A 487 28.61 -11.52 1.09
CA LEU A 487 29.65 -11.49 2.13
C LEU A 487 29.07 -10.99 3.45
N ALA A 488 28.30 -9.89 3.42
CA ALA A 488 27.66 -9.34 4.62
C ALA A 488 26.72 -10.36 5.27
N GLY A 489 25.80 -10.96 4.49
CA GLY A 489 24.89 -11.98 5.01
C GLY A 489 25.62 -13.23 5.51
N GLY A 490 26.64 -13.69 4.78
CA GLY A 490 27.46 -14.84 5.17
C GLY A 490 28.22 -14.63 6.47
N VAL A 491 28.82 -13.45 6.66
CA VAL A 491 29.51 -13.06 7.90
C VAL A 491 28.52 -13.02 9.07
N LEU A 492 27.34 -12.44 8.88
CA LEU A 492 26.31 -12.37 9.91
C LEU A 492 25.82 -13.77 10.33
N VAL A 493 25.57 -14.66 9.38
CA VAL A 493 25.20 -16.07 9.67
C VAL A 493 26.35 -16.78 10.40
N ALA A 494 27.59 -16.59 9.96
CA ALA A 494 28.77 -17.17 10.62
C ALA A 494 28.93 -16.69 12.06
N LEU A 495 28.69 -15.41 12.33
CA LEU A 495 28.69 -14.84 13.69
C LEU A 495 27.60 -15.46 14.57
N CYS A 496 26.39 -15.66 14.02
CA CYS A 496 25.29 -16.32 14.72
C CYS A 496 25.61 -17.80 15.02
N LEU A 497 26.18 -18.52 14.06
CA LEU A 497 26.65 -19.89 14.24
C LEU A 497 27.75 -19.96 15.31
N ALA A 498 28.74 -19.07 15.26
CA ALA A 498 29.81 -19.01 16.26
C ALA A 498 29.24 -18.78 17.66
N ALA A 499 28.28 -17.87 17.83
CA ALA A 499 27.62 -17.63 19.11
C ALA A 499 26.90 -18.89 19.64
N LEU A 500 26.20 -19.63 18.76
CA LEU A 500 25.47 -20.84 19.11
C LEU A 500 26.40 -22.02 19.42
N LEU A 501 27.51 -22.16 18.70
CA LEU A 501 28.42 -23.32 18.79
C LEU A 501 29.50 -23.14 19.85
N LEU A 502 30.06 -21.94 20.03
CA LEU A 502 31.18 -21.72 20.94
C LEU A 502 30.69 -21.58 22.40
N PRO A 503 31.15 -22.44 23.33
CA PRO A 503 30.72 -22.37 24.73
C PRO A 503 31.09 -21.04 25.42
N ILE A 504 32.21 -20.43 25.03
CA ILE A 504 32.68 -19.15 25.61
C ILE A 504 31.70 -17.98 25.35
N LEU A 505 30.89 -18.08 24.29
CA LEU A 505 29.89 -17.09 23.91
C LEU A 505 28.50 -17.37 24.50
N ALA A 506 28.34 -18.43 25.31
CA ALA A 506 27.03 -18.89 25.79
C ALA A 506 26.20 -17.79 26.48
N ARG A 507 26.84 -16.95 27.32
CA ARG A 507 26.18 -15.81 28.00
C ARG A 507 25.76 -14.68 27.05
N TRP A 508 26.38 -14.58 25.87
CA TRP A 508 26.14 -13.51 24.89
C TRP A 508 25.22 -13.94 23.74
N ARG A 509 24.88 -15.24 23.63
CA ARG A 509 24.10 -15.83 22.53
C ARG A 509 22.90 -15.01 22.12
N VAL A 510 22.00 -14.73 23.07
CA VAL A 510 20.76 -14.01 22.80
C VAL A 510 21.06 -12.60 22.28
N THR A 511 21.97 -11.90 22.93
CA THR A 511 22.36 -10.55 22.56
C THR A 511 22.97 -10.53 21.16
N VAL A 512 23.86 -11.46 20.83
CA VAL A 512 24.47 -11.55 19.49
C VAL A 512 23.41 -11.83 18.43
N LEU A 513 22.56 -12.84 18.63
CA LEU A 513 21.52 -13.20 17.66
C LEU A 513 20.49 -12.08 17.46
N ALA A 514 19.98 -11.50 18.55
CA ALA A 514 18.99 -10.43 18.51
C ALA A 514 19.58 -9.14 17.91
N SER A 515 20.79 -8.75 18.30
CA SER A 515 21.45 -7.57 17.73
C SER A 515 21.81 -7.78 16.26
N ALA A 516 22.26 -8.98 15.87
CA ALA A 516 22.61 -9.26 14.47
C ALA A 516 21.38 -9.17 13.55
N VAL A 517 20.26 -9.79 13.92
CA VAL A 517 19.04 -9.76 13.09
C VAL A 517 18.43 -8.36 13.03
N VAL A 518 18.43 -7.61 14.15
CA VAL A 518 17.95 -6.22 14.17
C VAL A 518 18.88 -5.31 13.37
N ALA A 519 20.20 -5.48 13.48
CA ALA A 519 21.17 -4.71 12.70
C ALA A 519 21.04 -4.99 11.20
N GLU A 520 20.85 -6.25 10.78
CA GLU A 520 20.57 -6.59 9.39
C GLU A 520 19.29 -5.91 8.90
N ALA A 521 18.19 -6.06 9.63
CA ALA A 521 16.91 -5.47 9.23
C ALA A 521 17.00 -3.95 9.09
N LEU A 522 17.57 -3.25 10.08
CA LEU A 522 17.76 -1.79 10.03
C LEU A 522 18.71 -1.38 8.91
N PHE A 523 19.82 -2.09 8.70
CA PHE A 523 20.74 -1.79 7.62
C PHE A 523 20.05 -1.91 6.26
N LEU A 524 19.40 -3.06 5.98
CA LEU A 524 18.71 -3.30 4.71
C LEU A 524 17.55 -2.32 4.50
N PHE A 525 16.85 -1.92 5.57
CA PHE A 525 15.79 -0.92 5.51
C PHE A 525 16.34 0.47 5.14
N CYS A 526 17.52 0.84 5.64
CA CYS A 526 18.11 2.15 5.39
C CYS A 526 18.79 2.28 4.00
N VAL A 527 19.11 1.17 3.32
CA VAL A 527 19.80 1.22 2.02
C VAL A 527 19.05 2.07 0.97
N PRO A 528 17.72 1.94 0.76
CA PRO A 528 17.01 2.77 -0.20
C PRO A 528 16.99 4.25 0.21
N LEU A 529 17.09 4.57 1.51
CA LEU A 529 17.12 5.96 1.98
C LEU A 529 18.39 6.70 1.56
N LEU A 530 19.46 5.97 1.18
CA LEU A 530 20.64 6.55 0.54
C LEU A 530 20.39 6.99 -0.91
N SER A 531 19.26 6.61 -1.50
CA SER A 531 18.80 7.08 -2.81
C SER A 531 17.87 8.30 -2.72
N THR A 532 17.72 8.88 -1.51
CA THR A 532 17.08 10.19 -1.33
C THR A 532 17.85 11.27 -2.08
N ARG A 533 17.13 12.29 -2.56
CA ARG A 533 17.67 13.28 -3.53
C ARG A 533 17.18 14.68 -3.23
N SER A 534 17.83 15.70 -3.80
CA SER A 534 17.37 17.07 -3.67
C SER A 534 15.96 17.28 -4.25
N VAL A 535 15.09 17.95 -3.51
CA VAL A 535 13.75 18.36 -3.93
C VAL A 535 13.86 19.12 -5.26
N LEU A 536 13.12 18.67 -6.26
CA LEU A 536 12.90 19.43 -7.48
C LEU A 536 11.77 20.43 -7.23
N PRO A 537 11.98 21.74 -7.46
CA PRO A 537 10.93 22.72 -7.26
C PRO A 537 9.77 22.43 -8.22
N VAL A 538 8.56 22.41 -7.67
CA VAL A 538 7.31 22.45 -8.44
C VAL A 538 7.31 23.72 -9.28
N ASP A 539 6.94 23.63 -10.56
CA ASP A 539 6.77 24.80 -11.41
C ASP A 539 5.48 25.54 -11.03
N ALA A 540 5.58 26.36 -9.99
CA ALA A 540 4.44 27.11 -9.45
C ALA A 540 3.82 28.03 -10.50
N THR A 541 4.61 28.55 -11.44
CA THR A 541 4.13 29.41 -12.53
C THR A 541 3.27 28.61 -13.50
N LEU A 542 3.71 27.41 -13.91
CA LEU A 542 2.89 26.49 -14.71
C LEU A 542 1.56 26.18 -14.01
N ILE A 543 1.60 25.74 -12.74
CA ILE A 543 0.39 25.36 -12.00
C ILE A 543 -0.58 26.54 -11.83
N ASN A 544 -0.07 27.73 -11.49
CA ASN A 544 -0.91 28.93 -11.34
C ASN A 544 -1.49 29.40 -12.68
N THR A 545 -0.72 29.29 -13.77
CA THR A 545 -1.22 29.58 -15.12
C THR A 545 -2.32 28.61 -15.50
N MET A 546 -2.15 27.31 -15.25
CA MET A 546 -3.20 26.31 -15.48
C MET A 546 -4.47 26.65 -14.68
N LYS A 547 -4.36 26.96 -13.38
CA LYS A 547 -5.51 27.35 -12.53
C LYS A 547 -6.25 28.56 -13.09
N ALA A 548 -5.53 29.56 -13.58
CA ALA A 548 -6.13 30.76 -14.17
C ALA A 548 -6.84 30.50 -15.51
N GLN A 549 -6.41 29.49 -16.26
CA GLN A 549 -6.80 29.30 -17.66
C GLN A 549 -7.81 28.14 -17.87
N ILE A 550 -7.87 27.18 -16.94
CA ILE A 550 -8.61 25.92 -17.12
C ILE A 550 -10.13 26.04 -16.88
N GLY A 551 -10.58 26.93 -15.99
CA GLY A 551 -11.99 27.01 -15.60
C GLY A 551 -12.54 25.66 -15.08
N LEU A 552 -13.71 25.25 -15.59
CA LEU A 552 -14.32 23.93 -15.30
C LEU A 552 -13.86 22.82 -16.26
N ASN A 553 -13.05 23.16 -17.27
CA ASN A 553 -12.56 22.20 -18.25
C ASN A 553 -11.45 21.33 -17.64
N ARG A 554 -10.82 20.53 -18.49
CA ARG A 554 -9.75 19.60 -18.13
C ARG A 554 -8.46 19.95 -18.85
N PHE A 555 -7.36 19.40 -18.36
CA PHE A 555 -6.11 19.34 -19.10
C PHE A 555 -5.74 17.90 -19.42
N VAL A 556 -4.83 17.74 -20.38
CA VAL A 556 -4.10 16.49 -20.63
C VAL A 556 -2.62 16.73 -20.46
N SER A 557 -1.88 15.74 -19.97
CA SER A 557 -0.43 15.77 -19.89
C SER A 557 0.20 14.62 -20.64
N LEU A 558 1.34 14.91 -21.26
CA LEU A 558 2.24 13.97 -21.93
C LEU A 558 3.53 13.84 -21.09
N GLY A 559 3.36 13.41 -19.83
CA GLY A 559 4.44 13.23 -18.86
C GLY A 559 4.95 14.46 -18.14
N GLY A 560 4.39 15.65 -18.40
CA GLY A 560 4.72 16.86 -17.63
C GLY A 560 4.22 16.77 -16.19
N LEU A 561 2.95 16.38 -16.03
CA LEU A 561 2.34 16.04 -14.76
C LEU A 561 1.89 14.56 -14.81
N ALA A 562 2.33 13.75 -13.85
CA ALA A 562 1.91 12.35 -13.80
C ALA A 562 0.40 12.25 -13.50
N PRO A 563 -0.24 11.13 -13.88
CA PRO A 563 -1.65 10.92 -13.62
C PRO A 563 -2.05 11.15 -12.16
N ASN A 564 -3.30 11.55 -11.96
CA ASN A 564 -3.93 11.86 -10.66
C ASN A 564 -3.35 13.05 -9.88
N TYR A 565 -2.16 13.58 -10.18
CA TYR A 565 -1.67 14.80 -9.52
C TYR A 565 -2.52 16.05 -9.82
N GLY A 566 -3.38 15.99 -10.84
CA GLY A 566 -4.47 16.94 -11.00
C GLY A 566 -5.35 17.05 -9.75
N ALA A 567 -5.67 15.92 -9.10
CA ALA A 567 -6.42 15.88 -7.84
C ALA A 567 -5.68 16.59 -6.70
N TYR A 568 -4.36 16.40 -6.60
CA TYR A 568 -3.52 17.06 -5.61
C TYR A 568 -3.54 18.59 -5.75
N PHE A 569 -3.53 19.11 -6.99
CA PHE A 569 -3.51 20.55 -7.26
C PHE A 569 -4.89 21.19 -7.46
N GLY A 570 -5.96 20.41 -7.48
CA GLY A 570 -7.31 20.88 -7.81
C GLY A 570 -7.48 21.24 -9.29
N LEU A 571 -6.76 20.56 -10.19
CA LEU A 571 -6.80 20.74 -11.64
C LEU A 571 -7.39 19.47 -12.27
N ALA A 572 -8.51 19.58 -12.97
CA ALA A 572 -9.12 18.39 -13.56
C ALA A 572 -8.33 17.91 -14.77
N SER A 573 -8.03 16.61 -14.81
CA SER A 573 -7.23 16.00 -15.85
C SER A 573 -7.94 14.79 -16.42
N ILE A 574 -7.79 14.55 -17.73
CA ILE A 574 -8.20 13.26 -18.30
C ILE A 574 -7.16 12.15 -18.03
N ASN A 575 -5.97 12.47 -17.53
CA ASN A 575 -4.98 11.48 -17.12
C ASN A 575 -5.44 10.72 -15.88
N HIS A 576 -5.19 9.42 -15.86
CA HIS A 576 -5.49 8.55 -14.72
C HIS A 576 -4.46 7.43 -14.55
N ASN A 577 -4.34 6.96 -13.32
CA ASN A 577 -3.69 5.69 -13.00
C ASN A 577 -4.51 5.02 -11.88
N GLY A 578 -4.92 3.77 -12.08
CA GLY A 578 -5.66 3.04 -11.07
C GLY A 578 -6.26 1.74 -11.59
N VAL A 579 -6.62 0.87 -10.65
CA VAL A 579 -7.46 -0.32 -10.86
C VAL A 579 -8.19 -0.54 -9.53
N PRO A 580 -9.53 -0.51 -9.49
CA PRO A 580 -10.49 -0.47 -10.61
C PRO A 580 -10.71 0.87 -11.32
N MET A 581 -11.03 0.82 -12.63
CA MET A 581 -11.37 1.99 -13.47
C MET A 581 -12.79 1.91 -14.05
N PRO A 582 -13.53 3.00 -14.29
CA PRO A 582 -14.90 2.90 -14.81
C PRO A 582 -14.93 2.29 -16.22
N THR A 583 -15.72 1.25 -16.45
CA THR A 583 -15.73 0.52 -17.73
C THR A 583 -16.11 1.42 -18.90
N ALA A 584 -17.06 2.35 -18.70
CA ALA A 584 -17.46 3.31 -19.72
C ALA A 584 -16.31 4.24 -20.13
N TRP A 585 -15.46 4.63 -19.18
CA TRP A 585 -14.28 5.46 -19.46
C TRP A 585 -13.23 4.68 -20.24
N ILE A 586 -12.95 3.43 -19.85
CA ILE A 586 -12.02 2.56 -20.59
C ILE A 586 -12.51 2.31 -22.02
N ALA A 587 -13.80 2.01 -22.19
CA ALA A 587 -14.40 1.79 -23.50
C ALA A 587 -14.27 3.05 -24.39
N ARG A 588 -14.48 4.24 -23.82
CA ARG A 588 -14.27 5.51 -24.53
C ARG A 588 -12.82 5.68 -24.96
N LEU A 589 -11.86 5.44 -24.07
CA LEU A 589 -10.43 5.59 -24.39
C LEU A 589 -10.01 4.62 -25.51
N GLN A 590 -10.43 3.37 -25.44
CA GLN A 590 -10.11 2.38 -26.47
C GLN A 590 -10.74 2.71 -27.82
N HIS A 591 -11.95 3.30 -27.82
CA HIS A 591 -12.61 3.77 -29.02
C HIS A 591 -11.86 4.95 -29.68
N ASP A 592 -11.50 5.97 -28.89
CA ASP A 592 -10.94 7.21 -29.43
C ASP A 592 -9.45 7.11 -29.78
N PHE A 593 -8.70 6.32 -29.02
CA PHE A 593 -7.24 6.28 -29.08
C PHE A 593 -6.67 4.89 -29.43
N GLY A 594 -7.51 3.86 -29.48
CA GLY A 594 -7.16 2.50 -29.94
C GLY A 594 -7.16 1.43 -28.85
N ALA A 595 -7.44 0.19 -29.27
CA ALA A 595 -7.64 -0.95 -28.37
C ALA A 595 -6.39 -1.38 -27.57
N ASN A 596 -5.19 -1.02 -28.04
CA ASN A 596 -3.92 -1.39 -27.40
C ASN A 596 -3.51 -0.47 -26.23
N LEU A 597 -4.34 0.51 -25.88
CA LEU A 597 -4.08 1.36 -24.72
C LEU A 597 -4.09 0.56 -23.43
N ASN A 598 -3.16 0.89 -22.53
CA ASN A 598 -3.15 0.36 -21.19
C ASN A 598 -4.33 0.96 -20.39
N PRO A 599 -5.34 0.17 -19.99
CA PRO A 599 -6.47 0.71 -19.24
C PRO A 599 -6.10 1.15 -17.81
N VAL A 600 -5.00 0.61 -17.26
CA VAL A 600 -4.49 0.97 -15.92
C VAL A 600 -3.97 2.40 -15.89
N THR A 601 -3.24 2.81 -16.94
CA THR A 601 -2.50 4.06 -16.96
C THR A 601 -2.76 4.83 -18.25
N PHE A 602 -3.33 6.02 -18.13
CA PHE A 602 -3.43 7.01 -19.21
C PHE A 602 -2.53 8.22 -18.88
N ASP A 603 -1.25 8.11 -19.23
CA ASP A 603 -0.19 9.10 -18.94
C ASP A 603 0.18 9.99 -20.13
N GLY A 604 -0.40 9.72 -21.30
CA GLY A 604 -0.13 10.40 -22.56
C GLY A 604 1.21 10.07 -23.21
N ILE A 605 1.98 9.15 -22.63
CA ILE A 605 3.31 8.73 -23.09
C ILE A 605 3.22 7.34 -23.73
N THR A 606 2.59 6.41 -23.02
CA THR A 606 2.63 4.97 -23.34
C THR A 606 1.28 4.49 -23.90
N PRO A 607 1.26 3.67 -24.97
CA PRO A 607 2.39 3.11 -25.71
C PRO A 607 3.05 4.13 -26.65
N ASN A 608 4.32 3.88 -26.99
CA ASN A 608 4.94 4.58 -28.11
C ASN A 608 4.36 4.06 -29.42
N THR A 609 4.21 4.95 -30.40
CA THR A 609 3.89 4.59 -31.78
C THR A 609 5.07 3.86 -32.44
N PRO A 610 4.87 3.18 -33.59
CA PRO A 610 5.97 2.57 -34.34
C PRO A 610 7.11 3.54 -34.72
N ASN A 611 6.81 4.84 -34.79
CA ASN A 611 7.78 5.90 -35.09
C ASN A 611 8.51 6.43 -33.84
N GLY A 612 8.24 5.86 -32.66
CA GLY A 612 8.85 6.28 -31.39
C GLY A 612 8.20 7.50 -30.72
N HIS A 613 7.16 8.09 -31.33
CA HIS A 613 6.40 9.18 -30.72
C HIS A 613 5.49 8.68 -29.60
N PHE A 614 5.16 9.53 -28.64
CA PHE A 614 4.11 9.21 -27.66
C PHE A 614 2.76 9.16 -28.38
N PHE A 615 1.86 8.23 -28.03
CA PHE A 615 0.60 8.10 -28.78
C PHE A 615 -0.26 9.37 -28.76
N LEU A 616 -0.25 10.15 -27.68
CA LEU A 616 -0.98 11.43 -27.63
C LEU A 616 -0.28 12.57 -28.36
N GLN A 617 1.01 12.44 -28.70
CA GLN A 617 1.73 13.47 -29.44
C GLN A 617 1.09 13.67 -30.83
N ASP A 618 0.80 12.57 -31.53
CA ASP A 618 0.14 12.61 -32.83
C ASP A 618 -1.33 13.06 -32.72
N VAL A 619 -2.02 12.67 -31.64
CA VAL A 619 -3.43 13.08 -31.43
C VAL A 619 -3.52 14.57 -31.13
N LEU A 620 -2.71 15.08 -30.21
CA LEU A 620 -2.66 16.50 -29.89
C LEU A 620 -2.22 17.35 -31.09
N GLY A 621 -1.26 16.85 -31.87
CA GLY A 621 -0.74 17.54 -33.05
C GLY A 621 -1.70 17.58 -34.23
N ARG A 622 -2.36 16.44 -34.55
CA ARG A 622 -3.13 16.27 -35.80
C ARG A 622 -4.65 16.23 -35.63
N ARG A 623 -5.14 15.82 -34.45
CA ARG A 623 -6.57 15.60 -34.16
C ARG A 623 -6.96 16.15 -32.77
N PRO A 624 -6.65 17.42 -32.44
CA PRO A 624 -6.94 17.98 -31.12
C PRO A 624 -8.44 17.95 -30.78
N GLU A 625 -9.32 17.90 -31.78
CA GLU A 625 -10.78 17.83 -31.61
C GLU A 625 -11.25 16.59 -30.81
N VAL A 626 -10.47 15.49 -30.83
CA VAL A 626 -10.77 14.29 -30.02
C VAL A 626 -10.65 14.62 -28.53
N LEU A 627 -9.63 15.40 -28.15
CA LEU A 627 -9.40 15.83 -26.77
C LEU A 627 -10.40 16.94 -26.39
N GLU A 628 -10.72 17.84 -27.32
CA GLU A 628 -11.70 18.91 -27.10
C GLU A 628 -13.08 18.38 -26.73
N ARG A 629 -13.54 17.29 -27.38
CA ARG A 629 -14.80 16.59 -27.05
C ARG A 629 -14.83 16.01 -25.63
N LEU A 630 -13.67 15.75 -25.03
CA LEU A 630 -13.55 15.32 -23.63
C LEU A 630 -13.47 16.51 -22.65
N GLY A 631 -13.63 17.73 -23.15
CA GLY A 631 -13.52 18.97 -22.41
C GLY A 631 -12.08 19.35 -22.07
N VAL A 632 -11.09 18.88 -22.84
CA VAL A 632 -9.68 19.27 -22.66
C VAL A 632 -9.46 20.66 -23.24
N ALA A 633 -9.13 21.63 -22.39
CA ALA A 633 -8.81 23.00 -22.78
C ALA A 633 -7.31 23.30 -22.77
N LEU A 634 -6.52 22.51 -22.03
CA LEU A 634 -5.09 22.72 -21.86
C LEU A 634 -4.31 21.42 -22.11
N ALA A 635 -3.11 21.53 -22.66
CA ALA A 635 -2.17 20.42 -22.79
C ALA A 635 -0.80 20.78 -22.19
N VAL A 636 -0.28 19.91 -21.32
CA VAL A 636 1.06 20.04 -20.73
C VAL A 636 1.98 19.02 -21.38
N VAL A 637 2.93 19.49 -22.17
CA VAL A 637 3.87 18.64 -22.93
C VAL A 637 5.30 18.93 -22.50
N PRO A 638 6.25 17.99 -22.70
CA PRO A 638 7.66 18.26 -22.45
C PRO A 638 8.13 19.42 -23.35
N HIS A 639 9.00 20.28 -22.81
CA HIS A 639 9.55 21.41 -23.58
C HIS A 639 10.27 20.94 -24.83
N GLY A 640 10.00 21.60 -25.96
CA GLY A 640 10.63 21.28 -27.24
C GLY A 640 10.13 19.98 -27.88
N MET A 641 9.11 19.33 -27.32
CA MET A 641 8.43 18.22 -28.00
C MET A 641 7.76 18.74 -29.27
N GLU A 642 8.14 18.15 -30.41
CA GLU A 642 7.48 18.44 -31.68
C GLU A 642 6.02 17.97 -31.65
N LEU A 643 5.10 18.78 -32.17
CA LEU A 643 3.68 18.43 -32.32
C LEU A 643 3.36 18.29 -33.82
N PRO A 644 3.45 17.08 -34.38
CA PRO A 644 3.33 16.86 -35.81
C PRO A 644 1.97 17.34 -36.34
N GLY A 645 1.95 17.97 -37.52
CA GLY A 645 0.72 18.42 -38.18
C GLY A 645 0.19 19.78 -37.74
N GLN A 646 0.72 20.40 -36.68
CA GLN A 646 0.27 21.75 -36.26
C GLN A 646 0.47 22.81 -37.35
N GLN A 647 1.53 22.70 -38.16
CA GLN A 647 1.77 23.62 -39.29
C GLN A 647 0.82 23.39 -40.47
N GLU A 648 0.28 22.17 -40.60
CA GLU A 648 -0.64 21.75 -41.67
C GLU A 648 -2.09 22.17 -41.37
N ILE A 649 -2.41 22.49 -40.12
CA ILE A 649 -3.73 22.93 -39.66
C ILE A 649 -3.86 24.47 -39.78
N PRO A 650 -5.03 25.02 -40.14
CA PRO A 650 -5.29 26.47 -40.19
C PRO A 650 -4.94 27.17 -38.87
N ALA A 651 -4.44 28.41 -38.94
CA ALA A 651 -3.88 29.13 -37.79
C ALA A 651 -4.87 29.28 -36.62
N GLU A 652 -6.14 29.49 -36.92
CA GLU A 652 -7.24 29.62 -35.96
C GLU A 652 -7.58 28.32 -35.22
N LYS A 653 -7.16 27.16 -35.77
CA LYS A 653 -7.31 25.83 -35.17
C LYS A 653 -6.01 25.30 -34.55
N ARG A 654 -4.95 26.11 -34.54
CA ARG A 654 -3.68 25.73 -33.91
C ARG A 654 -3.74 25.87 -32.41
N LEU A 655 -2.91 25.10 -31.73
CA LEU A 655 -2.68 25.22 -30.31
C LEU A 655 -1.99 26.55 -29.99
N GLN A 656 -2.47 27.25 -28.97
CA GLN A 656 -1.86 28.50 -28.50
C GLN A 656 -0.91 28.22 -27.34
N LEU A 657 0.38 28.53 -27.50
CA LEU A 657 1.34 28.46 -26.40
C LEU A 657 1.02 29.54 -25.36
N LEU A 658 0.79 29.15 -24.12
CA LEU A 658 0.48 30.04 -22.99
C LEU A 658 1.67 30.23 -22.05
N TYR A 659 2.48 29.19 -21.89
CA TYR A 659 3.62 29.18 -20.99
C TYR A 659 4.66 28.19 -21.49
N SER A 660 5.93 28.49 -21.24
CA SER A 660 7.06 27.63 -21.57
C SER A 660 8.11 27.74 -20.48
N SER A 661 8.69 26.60 -20.10
CA SER A 661 9.79 26.48 -19.15
C SER A 661 10.84 25.50 -19.67
N ALA A 662 11.94 25.32 -18.92
CA ALA A 662 13.00 24.39 -19.32
C ALA A 662 12.55 22.93 -19.42
N ALA A 663 11.39 22.58 -18.85
CA ALA A 663 10.88 21.21 -18.85
C ALA A 663 9.50 21.04 -19.48
N ASN A 664 8.65 22.07 -19.49
CA ASN A 664 7.28 21.93 -19.95
C ASN A 664 6.80 23.11 -20.79
N ASP A 665 6.00 22.81 -21.80
CA ASP A 665 5.21 23.78 -22.55
C ASP A 665 3.71 23.56 -22.24
N LEU A 666 2.99 24.67 -22.05
CA LEU A 666 1.55 24.69 -21.81
C LEU A 666 0.85 25.26 -23.03
N TYR A 667 0.03 24.44 -23.67
CA TYR A 667 -0.79 24.81 -24.80
C TYR A 667 -2.26 24.94 -24.41
N ARG A 668 -2.98 25.87 -25.06
CA ARG A 668 -4.43 25.99 -25.05
C ARG A 668 -4.99 25.41 -26.35
N LEU A 669 -5.99 24.55 -26.21
CA LEU A 669 -6.76 24.02 -27.34
C LEU A 669 -7.79 25.07 -27.79
N PRO A 670 -8.05 25.21 -29.10
CA PRO A 670 -8.84 26.31 -29.64
C PRO A 670 -10.35 26.22 -29.34
N HIS A 671 -10.92 25.01 -29.29
CA HIS A 671 -12.37 24.79 -29.23
C HIS A 671 -12.78 23.69 -28.24
N PRO A 672 -12.38 23.76 -26.95
CA PRO A 672 -12.77 22.76 -25.96
C PRO A 672 -14.29 22.72 -25.75
N ALA A 673 -14.87 21.52 -25.71
CA ALA A 673 -16.27 21.36 -25.32
C ALA A 673 -16.47 21.90 -23.89
N PRO A 674 -17.51 22.72 -23.65
CA PRO A 674 -17.74 23.29 -22.33
C PRO A 674 -18.19 22.20 -21.35
N TYR A 675 -17.76 22.29 -20.09
CA TYR A 675 -18.15 21.31 -19.07
C TYR A 675 -19.68 21.15 -18.92
N PHE A 676 -20.43 22.23 -19.11
CA PHE A 676 -21.89 22.24 -19.27
C PHE A 676 -22.23 22.71 -20.68
N GLU A 677 -22.92 21.87 -21.45
CA GLU A 677 -23.31 22.14 -22.83
C GLU A 677 -24.84 22.12 -22.95
N ALA A 678 -25.41 23.17 -23.53
CA ALA A 678 -26.81 23.25 -23.93
C ALA A 678 -26.92 24.01 -25.25
N PRO A 679 -28.06 23.90 -25.98
CA PRO A 679 -28.27 24.66 -27.20
C PRO A 679 -28.31 26.17 -26.93
N GLU A 680 -28.03 26.99 -27.94
CA GLU A 680 -27.90 28.45 -27.85
C GLU A 680 -29.15 29.18 -27.30
N ASN A 681 -30.30 28.54 -27.34
CA ASN A 681 -31.55 29.05 -26.76
C ASN A 681 -31.60 28.96 -25.23
N CYS A 682 -30.56 28.43 -24.58
CA CYS A 682 -30.45 28.34 -23.13
C CYS A 682 -29.15 28.95 -22.60
N GLU A 683 -29.29 29.97 -21.76
CA GLU A 683 -28.17 30.58 -21.07
C GLU A 683 -27.76 29.72 -19.87
N ILE A 684 -26.46 29.45 -19.71
CA ILE A 684 -25.90 28.68 -18.59
C ILE A 684 -25.01 29.58 -17.73
N GLN A 685 -25.26 29.60 -16.43
CA GLN A 685 -24.42 30.22 -15.42
C GLN A 685 -23.88 29.13 -14.46
N PRO A 686 -22.67 28.61 -14.68
CA PRO A 686 -22.05 27.64 -13.77
C PRO A 686 -21.69 28.27 -12.43
N LEU A 687 -22.02 27.60 -11.32
CA LEU A 687 -21.61 27.98 -9.96
C LEU A 687 -20.48 27.09 -9.45
N SER A 688 -20.52 25.80 -9.79
CA SER A 688 -19.49 24.80 -9.51
C SER A 688 -19.63 23.64 -10.51
N ARG A 689 -18.80 22.59 -10.36
CA ARG A 689 -18.98 21.34 -11.12
C ARG A 689 -20.32 20.65 -10.84
N THR A 690 -20.96 20.94 -9.70
CA THR A 690 -22.19 20.28 -9.24
C THR A 690 -23.37 21.23 -9.11
N ALA A 691 -23.22 22.51 -9.42
CA ALA A 691 -24.30 23.48 -9.32
C ALA A 691 -24.23 24.50 -10.47
N LEU A 692 -25.39 24.81 -11.04
CA LEU A 692 -25.52 25.82 -12.10
C LEU A 692 -26.93 26.41 -12.09
N ARG A 693 -27.07 27.57 -12.72
CA ARG A 693 -28.36 28.16 -13.07
C ARG A 693 -28.50 28.20 -14.58
N THR A 694 -29.72 28.00 -15.06
CA THR A 694 -30.01 28.10 -16.49
C THR A 694 -31.18 29.03 -16.72
N ASN A 695 -31.27 29.62 -17.91
CA ASN A 695 -32.44 30.37 -18.38
C ASN A 695 -32.71 30.01 -19.85
N CYS A 696 -33.65 29.10 -20.07
CA CYS A 696 -33.95 28.61 -21.42
C CYS A 696 -35.20 29.27 -22.00
N ARG A 697 -35.18 29.66 -23.28
CA ARG A 697 -36.38 30.21 -23.96
C ARG A 697 -37.44 29.15 -24.29
N THR A 698 -37.00 27.92 -24.47
CA THR A 698 -37.82 26.73 -24.68
C THR A 698 -37.19 25.57 -23.90
N PRO A 699 -37.93 24.48 -23.62
CA PRO A 699 -37.34 23.28 -23.04
C PRO A 699 -36.12 22.85 -23.86
N ALA A 700 -35.06 22.45 -23.17
CA ALA A 700 -33.77 22.13 -23.75
C ALA A 700 -33.16 20.88 -23.11
N THR A 701 -32.01 20.44 -23.60
CA THR A 701 -31.22 19.39 -22.98
C THR A 701 -29.91 19.98 -22.50
N LEU A 702 -29.48 19.61 -21.30
CA LEU A 702 -28.14 19.89 -20.78
C LEU A 702 -27.32 18.61 -20.80
N ILE A 703 -26.14 18.69 -21.39
CA ILE A 703 -25.08 17.70 -21.24
C ILE A 703 -24.09 18.25 -20.21
N ARG A 704 -23.77 17.43 -19.21
CA ARG A 704 -22.70 17.69 -18.25
C ARG A 704 -21.59 16.69 -18.55
N HIS A 705 -20.42 17.19 -18.96
CA HIS A 705 -19.24 16.40 -19.29
C HIS A 705 -18.56 15.84 -18.02
N GLU A 706 -19.29 15.08 -17.23
CA GLU A 706 -18.88 14.34 -16.03
C GLU A 706 -19.32 12.89 -16.22
N LEU A 707 -18.52 11.94 -15.73
CA LEU A 707 -18.84 10.52 -15.83
C LEU A 707 -20.23 10.23 -15.20
N MET A 708 -21.07 9.56 -15.96
CA MET A 708 -22.32 9.00 -15.49
C MET A 708 -22.06 7.63 -14.83
N LEU A 709 -22.50 7.49 -13.58
CA LEU A 709 -22.41 6.28 -12.77
C LEU A 709 -23.65 6.17 -11.87
N PRO A 710 -24.17 4.97 -11.58
CA PRO A 710 -25.22 4.82 -10.57
C PRO A 710 -24.83 5.46 -9.23
N GLY A 711 -25.76 6.20 -8.63
CA GLY A 711 -25.53 7.00 -7.41
C GLY A 711 -25.49 8.51 -7.64
N TRP A 712 -25.47 8.98 -8.89
CA TRP A 712 -25.72 10.38 -9.21
C TRP A 712 -27.21 10.71 -9.12
N HIS A 713 -27.51 11.83 -8.47
CA HIS A 713 -28.83 12.43 -8.39
C HIS A 713 -28.76 13.88 -8.88
N VAL A 714 -29.85 14.36 -9.46
CA VAL A 714 -30.01 15.75 -9.88
C VAL A 714 -31.32 16.30 -9.34
N ARG A 715 -31.27 17.54 -8.84
CA ARG A 715 -32.46 18.31 -8.46
C ARG A 715 -32.55 19.56 -9.33
N ILE A 716 -33.73 19.81 -9.88
CA ILE A 716 -34.09 21.01 -10.64
C ILE A 716 -35.14 21.76 -9.82
N ASN A 717 -34.85 22.99 -9.40
CA ASN A 717 -35.71 23.79 -8.53
C ASN A 717 -36.14 23.05 -7.25
N GLY A 718 -35.23 22.24 -6.69
CA GLY A 718 -35.46 21.45 -5.48
C GLY A 718 -36.17 20.10 -5.68
N GLN A 719 -36.70 19.83 -6.89
CA GLN A 719 -37.36 18.55 -7.21
C GLN A 719 -36.39 17.59 -7.90
N GLU A 720 -36.45 16.30 -7.56
CA GLU A 720 -35.63 15.28 -8.21
C GLU A 720 -36.03 15.12 -9.68
N ALA A 721 -35.04 15.06 -10.56
CA ALA A 721 -35.23 14.92 -12.00
C ALA A 721 -34.48 13.69 -12.54
N ALA A 722 -34.93 13.20 -13.69
CA ALA A 722 -34.30 12.05 -14.34
C ALA A 722 -32.92 12.42 -14.90
N LEU A 723 -31.94 11.55 -14.66
CA LEU A 723 -30.59 11.64 -15.19
C LEU A 723 -30.40 10.55 -16.25
N GLY A 724 -30.09 10.97 -17.47
CA GLY A 724 -29.81 10.11 -18.61
C GLY A 724 -28.33 10.07 -18.98
N TYR A 725 -28.04 9.37 -20.08
CA TYR A 725 -26.72 9.23 -20.65
C TYR A 725 -26.59 10.06 -21.93
N GLU A 726 -25.40 10.60 -22.15
CA GLU A 726 -24.94 11.07 -23.45
C GLU A 726 -23.71 10.24 -23.84
N GLU A 727 -23.73 9.67 -25.06
CA GLU A 727 -22.68 8.78 -25.58
C GLU A 727 -22.25 7.64 -24.62
N ASN A 728 -23.16 7.13 -23.78
CA ASN A 728 -22.89 6.13 -22.74
C ASN A 728 -21.79 6.51 -21.72
N LEU A 729 -21.42 7.79 -21.64
CA LEU A 729 -20.31 8.27 -20.80
C LEU A 729 -20.73 9.46 -19.93
N PHE A 730 -21.35 10.46 -20.53
CA PHE A 730 -21.65 11.73 -19.87
C PHE A 730 -23.09 11.80 -19.35
N GLN A 731 -23.33 12.76 -18.47
CA GLN A 731 -24.62 12.97 -17.82
C GLN A 731 -25.51 13.86 -18.69
N ARG A 732 -26.79 13.49 -18.83
CA ARG A 732 -27.78 14.25 -19.60
C ARG A 732 -29.04 14.52 -18.79
N ILE A 733 -29.56 15.75 -18.82
CA ILE A 733 -30.84 16.10 -18.19
C ILE A 733 -31.71 16.95 -19.11
N ALA A 734 -33.03 16.88 -18.91
CA ALA A 734 -33.98 17.80 -19.53
C ALA A 734 -34.05 19.10 -18.72
N LEU A 735 -34.03 20.24 -19.41
CA LEU A 735 -34.19 21.57 -18.84
C LEU A 735 -35.60 22.10 -19.09
N PRO A 736 -36.25 22.71 -18.07
CA PRO A 736 -37.52 23.38 -18.27
C PRO A 736 -37.35 24.70 -19.05
N ASN A 737 -38.47 25.25 -19.52
CA ASN A 737 -38.51 26.63 -19.97
C ASN A 737 -38.33 27.59 -18.78
N GLY A 738 -37.62 28.70 -18.99
CA GLY A 738 -37.35 29.74 -18.00
C GLY A 738 -36.15 29.44 -17.12
N GLN A 739 -36.12 30.10 -15.95
CA GLN A 739 -35.02 29.97 -15.00
C GLN A 739 -35.09 28.66 -14.22
N ALA A 740 -33.94 28.02 -14.01
CA ALA A 740 -33.83 26.84 -13.15
C ALA A 740 -32.53 26.83 -12.33
N ASP A 741 -32.63 26.45 -11.05
CA ASP A 741 -31.49 26.09 -10.19
C ASP A 741 -31.27 24.58 -10.26
N ILE A 742 -30.08 24.16 -10.65
CA ILE A 742 -29.76 22.75 -10.89
C ILE A 742 -28.62 22.34 -9.98
N ARG A 743 -28.81 21.24 -9.26
CA ARG A 743 -27.83 20.70 -8.32
C ARG A 743 -27.65 19.21 -8.50
N PHE A 744 -26.40 18.80 -8.68
CA PHE A 744 -25.98 17.41 -8.75
C PHE A 744 -25.36 16.97 -7.43
N SER A 745 -25.60 15.71 -7.06
CA SER A 745 -24.95 15.08 -5.90
C SER A 745 -24.68 13.62 -6.19
N PHE A 746 -23.55 13.11 -5.72
CA PHE A 746 -23.21 11.69 -5.81
C PHE A 746 -23.22 11.05 -4.43
N THR A 747 -23.86 9.89 -4.31
CA THR A 747 -23.78 9.03 -3.13
C THR A 747 -23.78 7.59 -3.62
N PRO A 748 -22.81 6.75 -3.21
CA PRO A 748 -22.79 5.36 -3.66
C PRO A 748 -24.13 4.66 -3.35
N PRO A 749 -24.66 3.84 -4.28
CA PRO A 749 -25.92 3.14 -4.06
C PRO A 749 -25.92 2.35 -2.73
N GLY A 750 -27.04 2.36 -2.02
CA GLY A 750 -27.17 1.59 -0.76
C GLY A 750 -26.35 2.12 0.43
N MET A 751 -25.74 3.31 0.35
CA MET A 751 -24.90 3.87 1.42
C MET A 751 -25.62 4.01 2.78
N VAL A 752 -26.96 4.07 2.82
CA VAL A 752 -27.74 4.00 4.07
C VAL A 752 -27.40 2.75 4.89
N TRP A 753 -27.18 1.61 4.24
CA TRP A 753 -26.76 0.36 4.89
C TRP A 753 -25.30 0.40 5.34
N GLY A 754 -24.45 1.11 4.60
CA GLY A 754 -23.07 1.40 5.01
C GLY A 754 -23.04 2.16 6.33
N TRP A 755 -23.83 3.23 6.46
CA TRP A 755 -23.93 4.01 7.68
C TRP A 755 -24.59 3.26 8.84
N ALA A 756 -25.68 2.52 8.58
CA ALA A 756 -26.32 1.68 9.59
C ALA A 756 -25.35 0.61 10.12
N GLY A 757 -24.59 0.00 9.21
CA GLY A 757 -23.51 -0.94 9.53
C GLY A 757 -22.45 -0.32 10.43
N LEU A 758 -21.95 0.87 10.08
CA LEU A 758 -20.97 1.59 10.90
C LEU A 758 -21.49 1.85 12.31
N VAL A 759 -22.70 2.40 12.45
CA VAL A 759 -23.29 2.71 13.76
C VAL A 759 -23.43 1.44 14.61
N PHE A 760 -23.92 0.35 14.02
CA PHE A 760 -24.04 -0.93 14.71
C PHE A 760 -22.68 -1.53 15.06
N GLY A 761 -21.69 -1.43 14.16
CA GLY A 761 -20.31 -1.84 14.39
C GLY A 761 -19.66 -1.07 15.54
N LEU A 762 -19.87 0.25 15.62
CA LEU A 762 -19.39 1.09 16.73
C LEU A 762 -20.04 0.67 18.06
N ALA A 763 -21.34 0.36 18.06
CA ALA A 763 -22.03 -0.13 19.25
C ALA A 763 -21.45 -1.49 19.72
N LEU A 764 -21.26 -2.45 18.80
CA LEU A 764 -20.66 -3.75 19.10
C LEU A 764 -19.20 -3.63 19.57
N LEU A 765 -18.44 -2.69 18.99
CA LEU A 765 -17.07 -2.39 19.38
C LEU A 765 -17.03 -1.88 20.83
N GLY A 766 -17.93 -0.96 21.19
CA GLY A 766 -18.07 -0.44 22.55
C GLY A 766 -18.46 -1.53 23.56
N LEU A 767 -19.42 -2.40 23.18
CA LEU A 767 -19.84 -3.53 24.02
C LEU A 767 -18.68 -4.51 24.28
N GLY A 768 -17.82 -4.76 23.29
CA GLY A 768 -16.69 -5.67 23.47
C GLY A 768 -15.60 -5.15 24.43
N PHE A 769 -15.55 -3.83 24.68
CA PHE A 769 -14.72 -3.20 25.72
C PHE A 769 -15.45 -3.02 27.06
N GLY A 770 -16.78 -3.14 27.08
CA GLY A 770 -17.60 -2.95 28.27
C GLY A 770 -17.23 -3.93 29.39
N ARG A 771 -17.04 -3.41 30.62
CA ARG A 771 -16.85 -4.26 31.80
C ARG A 771 -18.18 -4.93 32.15
N GLY A 772 -18.19 -6.27 32.20
CA GLY A 772 -19.28 -7.00 32.82
C GLY A 772 -19.36 -6.61 34.31
N ARG A 773 -20.44 -5.95 34.71
CA ARG A 773 -20.68 -5.47 36.07
C ARG A 773 -20.89 -6.58 37.12
N ASN A 774 -20.89 -7.86 36.74
CA ASN A 774 -21.41 -8.95 37.59
C ASN A 774 -20.41 -10.11 37.77
N ALA A 775 -19.28 -9.89 38.44
CA ALA A 775 -18.45 -11.00 38.93
C ALA A 775 -17.67 -10.73 40.23
N GLU A 776 -17.89 -9.58 40.89
CA GLU A 776 -17.26 -9.28 42.19
C GLU A 776 -18.20 -9.43 43.39
N ASN A 777 -19.49 -9.71 43.18
CA ASN A 777 -20.49 -9.90 44.25
C ASN A 777 -21.22 -11.27 44.16
N ALA A 778 -20.54 -12.36 43.79
CA ALA A 778 -21.09 -13.72 43.88
C ALA A 778 -20.06 -14.68 44.47
#